data_AF-A0A9P5A4W9-F1
#
_entry.id   AF-A0A9P5A4W9-F1
#
_cell.length_a   1.000
_cell.length_b   1.000
_cell.length_c   1.000
_cell.angle_alpha   90.00
_cell.angle_beta   90.00
_cell.angle_gamma   90.00
#
_symmetry.space_group_name_H-M   'P 1'
#
loop_
_entity.id
_entity.type
_entity.pdbx_description
1 polymer ?
#
loop_
_entity_poly.entity_id
_entity_poly.type
_entity_poly.pdbx_seq_one_letter_code
_entity_poly.pdbx_strand_id
1 'polypeptide(L)'
;MSILSKYGPEVQKVPADTPIEDIIALLKRDGGVFVKGLIPQDDVDKAYNECPNMATQEETQRAPSLLALSPTYARTQVMNPVYQQVVDHFLTTRSWFWWGDERKESVSKPYVHSCAAMRIGPGGKAQPLHRDDYISHNIHTDIDKWDDERDANRESAVGLFVAGTKVTKENGGTQFIQGSHLWGSERGPPRVEDCIFAEMDKGDAFIMLASAYHGGGTNSTKDERRLVFATFSIRGYLRQEENQFLAVPRETAKKLDQDIQAFMGYSISDPACGYSPGEVIWDASPSPSTDLENDIVNNRHIIEYFDQTLSEHFIIHVPGLDNPFRELSAIQSLAALLHKEDTSRLTPTEEDYVLAMVLLLVLHDVCESGVSIHGAHLTGVSFLCKRIACLDTSPGRSKTAMFLISALSWLDMLRGFSGAEKLSYSTEVRECVRDHGSLSLHTLVGCPPVIFFKIGQVLEAGKAYLAGDLPVEQFEHLLDGAEKFFRGWDPDQAVYPTGHQEWRHLAEAYRHACLLRVMRFPNAFAISCDDPRIKASVSAVLDVCATIPRDSVFYKRLLFPLFLASADTCSPHQIHYASWCIDEIKHSTGFEHPAMTELLTKVWEERRTNSRGWSNVPWMEFAELEKASKLANVPHCEQYERMISGMLYDSLVPKLTNARLAARKAMNEFNTWFPEGDDLNIENITKRRAEMLKSFLGRVGDDEIFIEPPFRVDYGPNMSVGKKFYANFNLTVLDSAIVTIGDRVMIGPNVMISTATHETEVASRRAYIEYAYPINIGDDCWIGGGVTILPGVTIGEGCTIGAGSIVTRDIPAWSVAVGSPARVVKKVQALDKPED
;
A
#
# COMPACT_ATOMS: atom_id res chain seq x y z
N MET A 1 -3.64 -26.35 -53.69
CA MET A 1 -4.27 -25.16 -54.33
C MET A 1 -3.90 -23.94 -53.51
N SER A 2 -3.55 -22.81 -54.12
CA SER A 2 -3.34 -21.57 -53.35
C SER A 2 -4.69 -21.08 -52.80
N ILE A 3 -4.70 -20.40 -51.65
CA ILE A 3 -5.94 -19.86 -51.06
C ILE A 3 -6.68 -18.95 -52.05
N LEU A 4 -5.93 -18.19 -52.85
CA LEU A 4 -6.45 -17.35 -53.94
C LEU A 4 -7.15 -18.17 -55.03
N SER A 5 -6.61 -19.33 -55.42
CA SER A 5 -7.26 -20.21 -56.39
C SER A 5 -8.52 -20.90 -55.86
N LYS A 6 -8.59 -21.11 -54.54
CA LYS A 6 -9.70 -21.82 -53.89
C LYS A 6 -10.88 -20.89 -53.60
N TYR A 7 -10.62 -19.64 -53.22
CA TYR A 7 -11.64 -18.72 -52.74
C TYR A 7 -11.78 -17.42 -53.57
N GLY A 8 -10.84 -17.12 -54.48
CA GLY A 8 -10.85 -15.86 -55.24
C GLY A 8 -10.31 -14.67 -54.45
N PRO A 9 -10.23 -13.47 -55.05
CA PRO A 9 -9.47 -12.33 -54.50
C PRO A 9 -10.20 -11.54 -53.40
N GLU A 10 -11.53 -11.63 -53.30
CA GLU A 10 -12.33 -10.86 -52.35
C GLU A 10 -12.24 -11.43 -50.92
N VAL A 11 -12.57 -10.61 -49.91
CA VAL A 11 -12.81 -11.09 -48.54
C VAL A 11 -13.96 -12.09 -48.54
N GLN A 12 -13.74 -13.25 -47.94
CA GLN A 12 -14.65 -14.39 -48.07
C GLN A 12 -15.71 -14.45 -46.98
N LYS A 13 -16.88 -14.98 -47.37
CA LYS A 13 -17.93 -15.43 -46.45
C LYS A 13 -17.97 -16.95 -46.45
N VAL A 14 -17.40 -17.57 -45.43
CA VAL A 14 -17.22 -19.03 -45.33
C VAL A 14 -18.18 -19.64 -44.32
N PRO A 15 -18.62 -20.90 -44.48
CA PRO A 15 -19.38 -21.63 -43.46
C PRO A 15 -18.58 -21.87 -42.16
N ALA A 16 -19.25 -22.04 -41.02
CA ALA A 16 -18.62 -22.34 -39.73
C ALA A 16 -17.84 -23.66 -39.66
N ASP A 17 -18.12 -24.62 -40.55
CA ASP A 17 -17.41 -25.90 -40.68
C ASP A 17 -16.21 -25.85 -41.66
N THR A 18 -15.86 -24.65 -42.14
CA THR A 18 -14.66 -24.45 -42.97
C THR A 18 -13.39 -24.85 -42.20
N PRO A 19 -12.45 -25.58 -42.82
CA PRO A 19 -11.19 -25.95 -42.17
C PRO A 19 -10.46 -24.73 -41.59
N ILE A 20 -9.95 -24.86 -40.37
CA ILE A 20 -9.32 -23.76 -39.64
C ILE A 20 -8.10 -23.20 -40.38
N GLU A 21 -7.38 -24.06 -41.11
CA GLU A 21 -6.22 -23.70 -41.91
C GLU A 21 -6.60 -22.75 -43.05
N ASP A 22 -7.79 -22.93 -43.63
CA ASP A 22 -8.32 -22.02 -44.66
C ASP A 22 -8.71 -20.67 -44.03
N ILE A 23 -9.33 -20.68 -42.85
CA ILE A 23 -9.70 -19.45 -42.11
C ILE A 23 -8.45 -18.64 -41.76
N ILE A 24 -7.41 -19.30 -41.22
CA ILE A 24 -6.12 -18.67 -40.92
C ILE A 24 -5.45 -18.15 -42.20
N ALA A 25 -5.47 -18.91 -43.29
CA ALA A 25 -4.89 -18.48 -44.56
C ALA A 25 -5.63 -17.26 -45.16
N LEU A 26 -6.95 -17.17 -44.99
CA LEU A 26 -7.73 -16.01 -45.40
C LEU A 26 -7.40 -14.80 -44.52
N LEU A 27 -7.32 -14.94 -43.20
CA LEU A 27 -6.91 -13.86 -42.28
C LEU A 27 -5.51 -13.33 -42.62
N LYS A 28 -4.55 -14.21 -42.90
CA LYS A 28 -3.19 -13.81 -43.32
C LYS A 28 -3.18 -13.00 -44.62
N ARG A 29 -4.08 -13.32 -45.55
CA ARG A 29 -4.19 -12.65 -46.85
C ARG A 29 -4.96 -11.33 -46.76
N ASP A 30 -6.08 -11.33 -46.05
CA ASP A 30 -7.10 -10.30 -46.14
C ASP A 30 -7.22 -9.42 -44.89
N GLY A 31 -6.73 -9.88 -43.74
CA GLY A 31 -6.85 -9.22 -42.44
C GLY A 31 -8.21 -9.44 -41.77
N GLY A 32 -9.16 -10.07 -42.46
CA GLY A 32 -10.50 -10.36 -41.95
C GLY A 32 -11.21 -11.46 -42.73
N VAL A 33 -12.19 -12.11 -42.11
CA VAL A 33 -13.01 -13.17 -42.72
C VAL A 33 -14.40 -13.21 -42.09
N PHE A 34 -15.44 -13.42 -42.90
CA PHE A 34 -16.80 -13.60 -42.41
C PHE A 34 -17.13 -15.09 -42.29
N VAL A 35 -17.67 -15.49 -41.15
CA VAL A 35 -18.04 -16.88 -40.86
C VAL A 35 -19.55 -16.97 -40.64
N LYS A 36 -20.24 -17.67 -41.53
CA LYS A 36 -21.70 -17.80 -41.53
C LYS A 36 -22.18 -18.78 -40.47
N GLY A 37 -23.19 -18.37 -39.71
CA GLY A 37 -23.81 -19.20 -38.67
C GLY A 37 -22.82 -19.67 -37.60
N LEU A 38 -21.82 -18.84 -37.27
CA LEU A 38 -20.82 -19.21 -36.27
C LEU A 38 -21.46 -19.42 -34.89
N ILE A 39 -22.46 -18.60 -34.57
CA ILE A 39 -23.20 -18.65 -33.31
C ILE A 39 -24.68 -18.96 -33.60
N PRO A 40 -25.28 -19.96 -32.94
CA PRO A 40 -26.72 -20.22 -33.05
C PRO A 40 -27.55 -18.98 -32.69
N GLN A 41 -28.59 -18.69 -33.47
CA GLN A 41 -29.40 -17.47 -33.26
C GLN A 41 -30.09 -17.43 -31.89
N ASP A 42 -30.47 -18.59 -31.35
CA ASP A 42 -31.07 -18.71 -30.01
C ASP A 42 -30.08 -18.32 -28.90
N ASP A 43 -28.79 -18.67 -29.06
CA ASP A 43 -27.74 -18.29 -28.12
C ASP A 43 -27.43 -16.80 -28.19
N VAL A 44 -27.51 -16.20 -29.39
CA VAL A 44 -27.43 -14.75 -29.58
C VAL A 44 -28.56 -14.03 -28.84
N ASP A 45 -29.80 -14.50 -28.95
CA ASP A 45 -30.94 -13.93 -28.23
C ASP A 45 -30.80 -14.07 -26.72
N LYS A 46 -30.40 -15.27 -26.28
CA LYS A 46 -30.22 -15.54 -24.86
C LYS A 46 -29.12 -14.68 -24.26
N ALA A 47 -27.99 -14.53 -24.95
CA ALA A 47 -26.90 -13.65 -24.52
C ALA A 47 -27.36 -12.19 -24.40
N TYR A 48 -28.16 -11.71 -25.36
CA TYR A 48 -28.72 -10.37 -25.31
C TYR A 48 -29.69 -10.18 -24.13
N ASN A 49 -30.58 -11.14 -23.89
CA ASN A 49 -31.57 -11.07 -22.81
C ASN A 49 -30.94 -11.13 -21.40
N GLU A 50 -29.75 -11.73 -21.28
CA GLU A 50 -28.95 -11.74 -20.05
C GLU A 50 -28.29 -10.38 -19.74
N CYS A 51 -28.39 -9.37 -20.62
CA CYS A 51 -27.77 -8.05 -20.44
C CYS A 51 -28.80 -6.97 -20.02
N PRO A 52 -29.12 -6.80 -18.72
CA PRO A 52 -30.26 -5.98 -18.27
C PRO A 52 -30.09 -4.46 -18.43
N ASN A 53 -28.86 -3.95 -18.54
CA ASN A 53 -28.55 -2.52 -18.40
C ASN A 53 -27.75 -1.96 -19.59
N MET A 54 -28.33 -1.93 -20.79
CA MET A 54 -27.79 -1.13 -21.91
C MET A 54 -28.02 0.36 -21.62
N ALA A 55 -26.95 1.14 -21.43
CA ALA A 55 -27.06 2.58 -21.13
C ALA A 55 -27.89 3.34 -22.18
N THR A 56 -28.81 4.19 -21.73
CA THR A 56 -29.79 4.90 -22.56
C THR A 56 -29.21 6.17 -23.20
N GLN A 57 -28.20 6.05 -24.07
CA GLN A 57 -27.92 7.10 -25.06
C GLN A 57 -28.80 6.89 -26.30
N GLU A 58 -29.26 7.97 -26.95
CA GLU A 58 -30.20 7.89 -28.07
C GLU A 58 -29.59 7.24 -29.33
N GLU A 59 -28.30 7.50 -29.63
CA GLU A 59 -27.67 7.10 -30.90
C GLU A 59 -26.90 5.76 -30.82
N THR A 60 -26.20 5.45 -29.72
CA THR A 60 -25.48 4.18 -29.55
C THR A 60 -25.51 3.76 -28.09
N GLN A 61 -26.05 2.57 -27.83
CA GLN A 61 -26.07 1.97 -26.51
C GLN A 61 -24.98 0.93 -26.41
N ARG A 62 -24.30 0.89 -25.26
CA ARG A 62 -23.23 -0.08 -25.01
C ARG A 62 -23.47 -0.79 -23.68
N ALA A 63 -23.21 -2.08 -23.65
CA ALA A 63 -23.08 -2.88 -22.45
C ALA A 63 -21.64 -3.45 -22.42
N PRO A 64 -20.72 -2.84 -21.65
CA PRO A 64 -19.39 -3.40 -21.44
C PRO A 64 -19.47 -4.64 -20.52
N SER A 65 -18.34 -5.31 -20.29
CA SER A 65 -18.24 -6.36 -19.26
C SER A 65 -19.20 -7.51 -19.46
N LEU A 66 -19.38 -7.92 -20.71
CA LEU A 66 -20.31 -9.00 -21.07
C LEU A 66 -20.02 -10.33 -20.36
N LEU A 67 -18.77 -10.58 -19.97
CA LEU A 67 -18.42 -11.77 -19.18
C LEU A 67 -19.00 -11.76 -17.76
N ALA A 68 -19.30 -10.57 -17.22
CA ALA A 68 -20.02 -10.42 -15.96
C ALA A 68 -21.54 -10.58 -16.12
N LEU A 69 -22.06 -10.31 -17.31
CA LEU A 69 -23.49 -10.19 -17.57
C LEU A 69 -24.08 -11.48 -18.15
N SER A 70 -23.39 -12.10 -19.10
CA SER A 70 -23.93 -13.22 -19.89
C SER A 70 -23.00 -14.44 -19.88
N PRO A 71 -23.33 -15.48 -19.09
CA PRO A 71 -22.63 -16.76 -19.18
C PRO A 71 -22.86 -17.45 -20.54
N THR A 72 -23.97 -17.16 -21.22
CA THR A 72 -24.21 -17.67 -22.58
C THR A 72 -23.21 -17.07 -23.56
N TYR A 73 -22.98 -15.76 -23.52
CA TYR A 73 -21.96 -15.07 -24.34
C TYR A 73 -20.54 -15.64 -24.11
N ALA A 74 -20.16 -15.83 -22.84
CA ALA A 74 -18.87 -16.39 -22.47
C ALA A 74 -18.63 -17.78 -23.10
N ARG A 75 -19.62 -18.67 -23.03
CA ARG A 75 -19.52 -20.03 -23.55
C ARG A 75 -19.57 -20.11 -25.07
N THR A 76 -20.42 -19.30 -25.70
CA THR A 76 -20.75 -19.47 -27.11
C THR A 76 -19.90 -18.62 -28.04
N GLN A 77 -19.54 -17.41 -27.63
CA GLN A 77 -18.80 -16.45 -28.44
C GLN A 77 -17.33 -16.40 -28.05
N VAL A 78 -17.04 -16.15 -26.76
CA VAL A 78 -15.66 -16.02 -26.27
C VAL A 78 -14.93 -17.36 -26.39
N MET A 79 -15.54 -18.45 -25.96
CA MET A 79 -14.96 -19.80 -26.07
C MET A 79 -15.33 -20.53 -27.36
N ASN A 80 -15.76 -19.82 -28.42
CA ASN A 80 -16.08 -20.47 -29.68
C ASN A 80 -14.85 -21.23 -30.24
N PRO A 81 -14.95 -22.51 -30.62
CA PRO A 81 -13.80 -23.31 -31.05
C PRO A 81 -13.04 -22.75 -32.26
N VAL A 82 -13.72 -22.11 -33.21
CA VAL A 82 -13.07 -21.47 -34.36
C VAL A 82 -12.30 -20.24 -33.91
N TYR A 83 -12.91 -19.40 -33.08
CA TYR A 83 -12.26 -18.20 -32.57
C TYR A 83 -11.05 -18.54 -31.70
N GLN A 84 -11.18 -19.49 -30.77
CA GLN A 84 -10.09 -19.94 -29.90
C GLN A 84 -8.88 -20.42 -30.70
N GLN A 85 -9.09 -21.21 -31.76
CA GLN A 85 -7.98 -21.67 -32.62
C GLN A 85 -7.33 -20.53 -33.42
N VAL A 86 -8.10 -19.55 -33.88
CA VAL A 86 -7.55 -18.35 -34.54
C VAL A 86 -6.70 -17.56 -33.55
N VAL A 87 -7.21 -17.29 -32.36
CA VAL A 87 -6.53 -16.52 -31.32
C VAL A 87 -5.24 -17.23 -30.89
N ASP A 88 -5.29 -18.56 -30.68
CA ASP A 88 -4.10 -19.35 -30.36
C ASP A 88 -3.02 -19.27 -31.46
N HIS A 89 -3.41 -19.30 -32.75
CA HIS A 89 -2.47 -19.18 -33.87
C HIS A 89 -1.76 -17.84 -33.90
N PHE A 90 -2.49 -16.73 -33.79
CA PHE A 90 -1.93 -15.40 -33.99
C PHE A 90 -1.30 -14.79 -32.73
N LEU A 91 -1.79 -15.13 -31.53
CA LEU A 91 -1.44 -14.40 -30.30
C LEU A 91 -0.62 -15.21 -29.30
N THR A 92 -0.51 -16.53 -29.44
CA THR A 92 0.37 -17.31 -28.56
C THR A 92 1.83 -16.98 -28.85
N THR A 93 2.54 -16.53 -27.82
CA THR A 93 3.93 -16.10 -27.95
C THR A 93 4.86 -17.11 -27.32
N ARG A 94 5.94 -17.45 -28.02
CA ARG A 94 6.98 -18.37 -27.53
C ARG A 94 8.31 -17.65 -27.46
N SER A 95 9.00 -17.78 -26.33
CA SER A 95 10.35 -17.28 -26.14
C SER A 95 11.21 -18.33 -25.46
N TRP A 96 12.53 -18.18 -25.55
CA TRP A 96 13.48 -19.11 -24.95
C TRP A 96 14.42 -18.33 -24.05
N PHE A 97 14.75 -18.89 -22.90
CA PHE A 97 15.71 -18.33 -21.97
C PHE A 97 16.60 -19.41 -21.38
N TRP A 98 17.79 -19.01 -20.91
CA TRP A 98 18.70 -19.91 -20.20
C TRP A 98 18.42 -19.82 -18.69
N TRP A 99 18.34 -20.97 -18.03
CA TRP A 99 18.22 -21.10 -16.58
C TRP A 99 19.37 -21.97 -16.07
N GLY A 100 20.45 -21.33 -15.64
CA GLY A 100 21.74 -22.02 -15.51
C GLY A 100 22.17 -22.57 -16.86
N ASP A 101 22.42 -23.88 -16.92
CA ASP A 101 22.87 -24.58 -18.13
C ASP A 101 21.71 -25.16 -18.97
N GLU A 102 20.46 -24.95 -18.56
CA GLU A 102 19.27 -25.45 -19.27
C GLU A 102 18.64 -24.37 -20.14
N ARG A 103 18.34 -24.70 -21.41
CA ARG A 103 17.51 -23.86 -22.29
C ARG A 103 16.04 -24.20 -22.07
N LYS A 104 15.26 -23.25 -21.55
CA LYS A 104 13.82 -23.40 -21.27
C LYS A 104 12.98 -22.60 -22.25
N GLU A 105 11.78 -23.10 -22.51
CA GLU A 105 10.74 -22.41 -23.29
C GLU A 105 9.78 -21.69 -22.34
N SER A 106 9.38 -20.47 -22.72
CA SER A 106 8.30 -19.71 -22.10
C SER A 106 7.19 -19.55 -23.13
N VAL A 107 5.97 -19.93 -22.74
CA VAL A 107 4.78 -19.86 -23.60
C VAL A 107 3.76 -18.93 -22.95
N SER A 108 3.48 -17.81 -23.63
CA SER A 108 2.47 -16.85 -23.22
C SER A 108 1.21 -17.04 -24.05
N LYS A 109 0.18 -17.65 -23.46
CA LYS A 109 -1.13 -17.85 -24.08
C LYS A 109 -1.96 -16.56 -24.10
N PRO A 110 -2.81 -16.35 -25.10
CA PRO A 110 -3.69 -15.19 -25.17
C PRO A 110 -4.79 -15.22 -24.12
N TYR A 111 -5.36 -14.05 -23.84
CA TYR A 111 -6.54 -13.89 -22.99
C TYR A 111 -7.46 -12.79 -23.53
N VAL A 112 -8.66 -12.70 -22.96
CA VAL A 112 -9.68 -11.69 -23.30
C VAL A 112 -9.12 -10.28 -23.12
N HIS A 113 -9.32 -9.41 -24.10
CA HIS A 113 -8.88 -8.02 -24.09
C HIS A 113 -10.00 -7.05 -23.72
N SER A 114 -11.16 -7.19 -24.37
CA SER A 114 -12.37 -6.39 -24.14
C SER A 114 -13.61 -7.08 -24.71
N CYS A 115 -14.75 -6.91 -24.05
CA CYS A 115 -16.03 -7.50 -24.45
C CYS A 115 -17.16 -6.47 -24.32
N ALA A 116 -17.85 -6.18 -25.42
CA ALA A 116 -18.96 -5.24 -25.40
C ALA A 116 -20.10 -5.62 -26.35
N ALA A 117 -21.34 -5.41 -25.91
CA ALA A 117 -22.49 -5.40 -26.80
C ALA A 117 -22.81 -3.96 -27.18
N MET A 118 -23.03 -3.71 -28.47
CA MET A 118 -23.32 -2.38 -29.00
C MET A 118 -24.63 -2.42 -29.78
N ARG A 119 -25.55 -1.53 -29.44
CA ARG A 119 -26.82 -1.33 -30.14
C ARG A 119 -26.83 0.07 -30.75
N ILE A 120 -26.62 0.15 -32.06
CA ILE A 120 -26.50 1.40 -32.82
C ILE A 120 -27.88 1.74 -33.40
N GLY A 121 -28.44 2.88 -33.01
CA GLY A 121 -29.75 3.34 -33.49
C GLY A 121 -29.69 4.21 -34.76
N PRO A 122 -30.87 4.56 -35.31
CA PRO A 122 -30.98 5.51 -36.43
C PRO A 122 -30.21 6.80 -36.16
N GLY A 123 -29.40 7.25 -37.13
CA GLY A 123 -28.58 8.44 -37.01
C GLY A 123 -27.19 8.24 -36.39
N GLY A 124 -26.85 7.01 -35.96
CA GLY A 124 -25.52 6.69 -35.44
C GLY A 124 -24.40 7.05 -36.44
N LYS A 125 -23.39 7.80 -35.99
CA LYS A 125 -22.30 8.32 -36.82
C LYS A 125 -21.22 7.27 -37.08
N ALA A 126 -20.64 7.28 -38.28
CA ALA A 126 -19.47 6.47 -38.58
C ALA A 126 -18.29 6.84 -37.68
N GLN A 127 -17.52 5.82 -37.28
CA GLN A 127 -16.24 6.03 -36.62
C GLN A 127 -15.17 6.39 -37.65
N PRO A 128 -14.16 7.20 -37.28
CA PRO A 128 -12.95 7.33 -38.06
C PRO A 128 -12.29 5.96 -38.29
N LEU A 129 -11.65 5.77 -39.44
CA LEU A 129 -10.92 4.53 -39.70
C LEU A 129 -9.69 4.45 -38.79
N HIS A 130 -9.53 3.32 -38.11
CA HIS A 130 -8.46 3.07 -37.14
C HIS A 130 -8.08 1.58 -37.11
N ARG A 131 -6.99 1.26 -36.40
CA ARG A 131 -6.53 -0.09 -36.08
C ARG A 131 -6.67 -0.28 -34.58
N ASP A 132 -7.23 -1.37 -34.08
CA ASP A 132 -7.44 -1.52 -32.63
C ASP A 132 -6.13 -1.73 -31.85
N ASP A 133 -5.06 -2.08 -32.54
CA ASP A 133 -3.76 -2.28 -31.92
C ASP A 133 -3.00 -1.00 -31.52
N TYR A 134 -3.54 0.20 -31.79
CA TYR A 134 -2.93 1.47 -31.34
C TYR A 134 -2.77 1.51 -29.82
N ILE A 135 -3.65 0.84 -29.08
CA ILE A 135 -3.64 0.77 -27.60
C ILE A 135 -2.37 0.05 -27.10
N SER A 136 -1.84 -0.88 -27.91
CA SER A 136 -0.59 -1.59 -27.61
C SER A 136 0.66 -0.83 -28.09
N HIS A 137 0.50 0.39 -28.62
CA HIS A 137 1.58 1.19 -29.20
C HIS A 137 2.36 0.47 -30.32
N ASN A 138 1.69 -0.37 -31.10
CA ASN A 138 2.31 -1.10 -32.21
C ASN A 138 2.68 -0.17 -33.37
N ILE A 139 3.87 -0.39 -33.92
CA ILE A 139 4.35 0.26 -35.15
C ILE A 139 4.60 -0.81 -36.20
N HIS A 140 3.92 -0.71 -37.34
CA HIS A 140 4.00 -1.69 -38.42
C HIS A 140 4.90 -1.21 -39.54
N THR A 141 5.67 -2.13 -40.11
CA THR A 141 6.31 -1.97 -41.41
C THR A 141 5.44 -2.62 -42.50
N ASP A 142 5.53 -2.10 -43.73
CA ASP A 142 4.91 -2.73 -44.90
C ASP A 142 5.50 -4.13 -45.12
N ILE A 143 4.62 -5.08 -45.45
CA ILE A 143 4.98 -6.45 -45.85
C ILE A 143 4.17 -6.86 -47.07
N ASP A 144 4.77 -7.63 -47.98
CA ASP A 144 4.07 -8.07 -49.20
C ASP A 144 3.10 -9.23 -48.93
N LYS A 145 3.48 -10.11 -48.01
CA LYS A 145 2.72 -11.29 -47.58
C LYS A 145 3.09 -11.64 -46.15
N TRP A 146 2.13 -12.23 -45.44
CA TRP A 146 2.35 -12.80 -44.11
C TRP A 146 3.33 -13.98 -44.17
N ASP A 147 4.26 -14.00 -43.22
CA ASP A 147 5.21 -15.08 -42.97
C ASP A 147 5.16 -15.47 -41.49
N ASP A 148 4.89 -16.74 -41.19
CA ASP A 148 4.64 -17.19 -39.80
C ASP A 148 5.86 -17.06 -38.89
N GLU A 149 7.08 -17.07 -39.42
CA GLU A 149 8.29 -16.94 -38.61
C GLU A 149 8.65 -15.46 -38.40
N ARG A 150 8.68 -14.67 -39.48
CA ARG A 150 9.01 -13.24 -39.41
C ARG A 150 7.94 -12.44 -38.67
N ASP A 151 6.66 -12.74 -38.92
CA ASP A 151 5.53 -11.93 -38.45
C ASP A 151 4.83 -12.53 -37.22
N ALA A 152 5.45 -13.53 -36.56
CA ALA A 152 4.90 -14.23 -35.39
C ALA A 152 4.39 -13.30 -34.28
N ASN A 153 4.97 -12.10 -34.17
CA ASN A 153 4.65 -11.09 -33.16
C ASN A 153 3.95 -9.83 -33.73
N ARG A 154 3.49 -9.86 -34.99
CA ARG A 154 2.90 -8.68 -35.66
C ARG A 154 1.57 -8.25 -35.05
N GLU A 155 0.64 -9.19 -34.82
CA GLU A 155 -0.66 -8.85 -34.21
C GLU A 155 -0.54 -8.74 -32.69
N SER A 156 -1.08 -7.68 -32.08
CA SER A 156 -1.29 -7.66 -30.63
C SER A 156 -2.62 -8.30 -30.22
N ALA A 157 -3.65 -8.19 -31.06
CA ALA A 157 -5.01 -8.62 -30.75
C ALA A 157 -5.76 -9.16 -31.98
N VAL A 158 -6.83 -9.92 -31.71
CA VAL A 158 -7.78 -10.42 -32.72
C VAL A 158 -9.20 -10.13 -32.26
N GLY A 159 -9.98 -9.47 -33.11
CA GLY A 159 -11.39 -9.15 -32.89
C GLY A 159 -12.36 -10.17 -33.48
N LEU A 160 -13.49 -10.36 -32.81
CA LEU A 160 -14.65 -11.14 -33.24
C LEU A 160 -15.90 -10.27 -33.09
N PHE A 161 -16.60 -10.04 -34.18
CA PHE A 161 -17.84 -9.27 -34.21
C PHE A 161 -19.01 -10.17 -34.61
N VAL A 162 -19.88 -10.50 -33.67
CA VAL A 162 -21.07 -11.35 -33.90
C VAL A 162 -22.30 -10.49 -34.14
N ALA A 163 -23.02 -10.76 -35.22
CA ALA A 163 -24.25 -10.07 -35.57
C ALA A 163 -25.40 -10.47 -34.63
N GLY A 164 -25.85 -9.53 -33.80
CA GLY A 164 -27.03 -9.69 -32.94
C GLY A 164 -28.35 -9.47 -33.67
N THR A 165 -28.31 -8.66 -34.72
CA THR A 165 -29.36 -8.45 -35.71
C THR A 165 -28.75 -8.50 -37.10
N LYS A 166 -29.57 -8.48 -38.15
CA LYS A 166 -29.07 -8.32 -39.53
C LYS A 166 -28.22 -7.04 -39.64
N VAL A 167 -27.04 -7.18 -40.24
CA VAL A 167 -26.10 -6.10 -40.50
C VAL A 167 -26.08 -5.82 -41.99
N THR A 168 -26.30 -4.56 -42.37
CA THR A 168 -26.22 -4.08 -43.75
C THR A 168 -25.31 -2.85 -43.80
N LYS A 169 -24.94 -2.43 -45.01
CA LYS A 169 -24.24 -1.16 -45.20
C LYS A 169 -25.07 0.02 -44.67
N GLU A 170 -26.38 0.01 -44.93
CA GLU A 170 -27.29 1.11 -44.60
C GLU A 170 -27.49 1.28 -43.09
N ASN A 171 -27.48 0.17 -42.32
CA ASN A 171 -27.66 0.19 -40.87
C ASN A 171 -26.35 0.27 -40.07
N GLY A 172 -25.26 0.63 -40.75
CA GLY A 172 -23.97 0.94 -40.11
C GLY A 172 -23.05 -0.26 -39.93
N GLY A 173 -23.10 -1.23 -40.85
CA GLY A 173 -22.13 -2.32 -40.91
C GLY A 173 -20.68 -1.83 -40.88
N THR A 174 -19.81 -2.61 -40.22
CA THR A 174 -18.40 -2.28 -40.04
C THR A 174 -17.71 -2.04 -41.39
N GLN A 175 -17.07 -0.90 -41.54
CA GLN A 175 -16.20 -0.55 -42.67
C GLN A 175 -14.85 -1.22 -42.45
N PHE A 176 -14.29 -1.86 -43.46
CA PHE A 176 -13.04 -2.62 -43.35
C PHE A 176 -12.23 -2.52 -44.65
N ILE A 177 -10.93 -2.28 -44.55
CA ILE A 177 -10.02 -2.26 -45.71
C ILE A 177 -9.28 -3.58 -45.81
N GLN A 178 -9.61 -4.36 -46.84
CA GLN A 178 -8.95 -5.64 -47.12
C GLN A 178 -7.44 -5.47 -47.31
N GLY A 179 -6.66 -6.33 -46.66
CA GLY A 179 -5.19 -6.38 -46.79
C GLY A 179 -4.46 -5.26 -46.05
N SER A 180 -5.18 -4.39 -45.35
CA SER A 180 -4.58 -3.23 -44.67
C SER A 180 -3.76 -3.58 -43.43
N HIS A 181 -3.88 -4.81 -42.91
CA HIS A 181 -2.99 -5.38 -41.88
C HIS A 181 -1.55 -5.54 -42.38
N LEU A 182 -1.33 -5.60 -43.69
CA LEU A 182 -0.01 -5.68 -44.32
C LEU A 182 0.67 -4.31 -44.47
N TRP A 183 -0.07 -3.21 -44.24
CA TRP A 183 0.44 -1.86 -44.48
C TRP A 183 1.30 -1.34 -43.33
N GLY A 184 2.32 -0.56 -43.65
CA GLY A 184 3.13 0.17 -42.68
C GLY A 184 2.38 1.35 -42.06
N SER A 185 2.74 1.74 -40.83
CA SER A 185 2.09 2.84 -40.10
C SER A 185 2.30 4.22 -40.76
N GLU A 186 3.27 4.36 -41.66
CA GLU A 186 3.60 5.63 -42.34
C GLU A 186 2.87 5.85 -43.68
N ARG A 187 2.07 4.87 -44.14
CA ARG A 187 1.48 4.86 -45.50
C ARG A 187 0.47 6.00 -45.78
N GLY A 188 0.10 6.78 -44.77
CA GLY A 188 -0.85 7.89 -44.87
C GLY A 188 -2.27 7.51 -44.41
N PRO A 189 -3.22 8.47 -44.37
CA PRO A 189 -4.53 8.21 -43.79
C PRO A 189 -5.33 7.23 -44.66
N PRO A 190 -5.97 6.21 -44.06
CA PRO A 190 -6.87 5.30 -44.77
C PRO A 190 -8.09 6.06 -45.30
N ARG A 191 -8.70 5.56 -46.38
CA ARG A 191 -9.82 6.24 -47.05
C ARG A 191 -11.06 5.34 -47.07
N VAL A 192 -12.23 5.95 -46.86
CA VAL A 192 -13.50 5.22 -46.76
C VAL A 192 -13.90 4.58 -48.10
N GLU A 193 -13.49 5.16 -49.23
CA GLU A 193 -13.71 4.57 -50.55
C GLU A 193 -13.00 3.23 -50.77
N ASP A 194 -11.96 2.92 -49.98
CA ASP A 194 -11.22 1.67 -50.04
C ASP A 194 -11.85 0.58 -49.14
N CYS A 195 -12.91 0.92 -48.40
CA CYS A 195 -13.58 0.00 -47.47
C CYS A 195 -14.63 -0.88 -48.17
N ILE A 196 -14.65 -2.15 -47.80
CA ILE A 196 -15.83 -3.00 -47.88
C ILE A 196 -16.67 -2.84 -46.60
N PHE A 197 -17.94 -3.24 -46.66
CA PHE A 197 -18.86 -3.15 -45.53
C PHE A 197 -19.27 -4.55 -45.09
N ALA A 198 -19.26 -4.78 -43.77
CA ALA A 198 -19.77 -6.01 -43.20
C ALA A 198 -21.26 -6.13 -43.50
N GLU A 199 -21.65 -7.26 -44.10
CA GLU A 199 -23.03 -7.64 -44.34
C GLU A 199 -23.23 -9.07 -43.85
N MET A 200 -24.00 -9.20 -42.77
CA MET A 200 -24.09 -10.40 -41.95
C MET A 200 -25.54 -10.64 -41.53
N ASP A 201 -25.99 -11.89 -41.61
CA ASP A 201 -27.23 -12.29 -40.96
C ASP A 201 -26.98 -12.56 -39.47
N LYS A 202 -28.04 -12.60 -38.65
CA LYS A 202 -27.90 -12.87 -37.22
C LYS A 202 -27.19 -14.20 -36.96
N GLY A 203 -26.21 -14.19 -36.07
CA GLY A 203 -25.38 -15.36 -35.75
C GLY A 203 -24.15 -15.54 -36.65
N ASP A 204 -24.06 -14.80 -37.76
CA ASP A 204 -22.81 -14.67 -38.51
C ASP A 204 -21.80 -13.85 -37.71
N ALA A 205 -20.52 -14.09 -37.97
CA ALA A 205 -19.42 -13.37 -37.32
C ALA A 205 -18.40 -12.83 -38.32
N PHE A 206 -17.75 -11.73 -37.95
CA PHE A 206 -16.58 -11.20 -38.64
C PHE A 206 -15.38 -11.30 -37.72
N ILE A 207 -14.37 -12.08 -38.11
CA ILE A 207 -13.09 -12.21 -37.38
C ILE A 207 -12.07 -11.32 -38.08
N MET A 208 -11.34 -10.52 -37.34
CA MET A 208 -10.44 -9.49 -37.88
C MET A 208 -9.15 -9.37 -37.06
N LEU A 209 -8.04 -9.12 -37.75
CA LEU A 209 -6.76 -8.79 -37.13
C LEU A 209 -6.72 -7.32 -36.69
N ALA A 210 -6.24 -7.04 -35.48
CA ALA A 210 -6.28 -5.69 -34.91
C ALA A 210 -5.41 -4.66 -35.67
N SER A 211 -4.42 -5.13 -36.44
CA SER A 211 -3.60 -4.28 -37.32
C SER A 211 -4.30 -3.84 -38.60
N ALA A 212 -5.52 -4.33 -38.89
CA ALA A 212 -6.30 -3.91 -40.06
C ALA A 212 -7.09 -2.61 -39.79
N TYR A 213 -7.17 -1.75 -40.81
CA TYR A 213 -7.99 -0.54 -40.75
C TYR A 213 -9.48 -0.87 -40.88
N HIS A 214 -10.26 -0.36 -39.92
CA HIS A 214 -11.70 -0.54 -39.88
C HIS A 214 -12.40 0.61 -39.11
N GLY A 215 -13.73 0.59 -39.07
CA GLY A 215 -14.52 1.46 -38.19
C GLY A 215 -16.03 1.23 -38.35
N GLY A 216 -16.83 1.56 -37.35
CA GLY A 216 -18.29 1.48 -37.44
C GLY A 216 -18.86 2.32 -38.59
N GLY A 217 -19.83 1.77 -39.33
CA GLY A 217 -20.57 2.47 -40.38
C GLY A 217 -21.59 3.47 -39.82
N THR A 218 -22.01 4.42 -40.66
CA THR A 218 -23.15 5.29 -40.34
C THR A 218 -24.45 4.49 -40.41
N ASN A 219 -25.29 4.53 -39.37
CA ASN A 219 -26.65 4.01 -39.44
C ASN A 219 -27.57 5.07 -40.06
N SER A 220 -27.79 4.93 -41.37
CA SER A 220 -28.62 5.82 -42.20
C SER A 220 -30.09 5.42 -42.29
N THR A 221 -30.47 4.31 -41.65
CA THR A 221 -31.87 3.86 -41.59
C THR A 221 -32.71 4.77 -40.70
N LYS A 222 -34.04 4.67 -40.81
CA LYS A 222 -34.98 5.50 -40.02
C LYS A 222 -35.47 4.80 -38.76
N ASP A 223 -35.46 3.48 -38.74
CA ASP A 223 -36.16 2.64 -37.76
C ASP A 223 -35.37 1.40 -37.32
N GLU A 224 -34.22 1.09 -37.93
CA GLU A 224 -33.43 -0.09 -37.55
C GLU A 224 -32.41 0.22 -36.45
N ARG A 225 -32.31 -0.71 -35.50
CA ARG A 225 -31.25 -0.74 -34.48
C ARG A 225 -30.35 -1.95 -34.71
N ARG A 226 -29.07 -1.71 -34.99
CA ARG A 226 -28.08 -2.76 -35.22
C ARG A 226 -27.47 -3.21 -33.90
N LEU A 227 -27.68 -4.47 -33.53
CA LEU A 227 -26.99 -5.11 -32.41
C LEU A 227 -25.76 -5.87 -32.91
N VAL A 228 -24.62 -5.63 -32.30
CA VAL A 228 -23.38 -6.38 -32.53
C VAL A 228 -22.70 -6.66 -31.19
N PHE A 229 -22.17 -7.87 -31.04
CA PHE A 229 -21.30 -8.22 -29.93
C PHE A 229 -19.85 -8.19 -30.42
N ALA A 230 -18.98 -7.48 -29.71
CA ALA A 230 -17.56 -7.40 -30.01
C ALA A 230 -16.77 -8.08 -28.89
N THR A 231 -15.92 -9.03 -29.27
CA THR A 231 -14.94 -9.70 -28.41
C THR A 231 -13.56 -9.43 -28.98
N PHE A 232 -12.64 -8.93 -28.16
CA PHE A 232 -11.22 -8.89 -28.51
C PHE A 232 -10.45 -9.81 -27.58
N SER A 233 -9.41 -10.45 -28.11
CA SER A 233 -8.40 -11.18 -27.35
C SER A 233 -7.04 -10.60 -27.66
N ILE A 234 -6.13 -10.57 -26.68
CA ILE A 234 -4.81 -9.96 -26.77
C ILE A 234 -3.72 -10.98 -26.38
N ARG A 235 -2.48 -10.74 -26.81
CA ARG A 235 -1.31 -11.50 -26.33
C ARG A 235 -1.21 -11.50 -24.80
N GLY A 236 -0.82 -12.64 -24.24
CA GLY A 236 -0.78 -12.88 -22.79
C GLY A 236 0.20 -12.05 -21.96
N TYR A 237 1.10 -11.30 -22.60
CA TYR A 237 2.02 -10.38 -21.91
C TYR A 237 1.64 -8.91 -22.08
N LEU A 238 0.57 -8.61 -22.82
CA LEU A 238 0.08 -7.25 -23.06
C LEU A 238 -1.16 -6.96 -22.21
N ARG A 239 -1.24 -5.76 -21.66
CA ARG A 239 -2.33 -5.36 -20.76
C ARG A 239 -3.70 -5.33 -21.48
N GLN A 240 -4.73 -5.84 -20.81
CA GLN A 240 -6.13 -5.76 -21.27
C GLN A 240 -6.61 -4.29 -21.33
N GLU A 241 -7.39 -3.93 -22.35
CA GLU A 241 -8.12 -2.65 -22.39
C GLU A 241 -9.22 -2.65 -21.32
N GLU A 242 -9.94 -3.76 -21.23
CA GLU A 242 -10.91 -4.02 -20.18
C GLU A 242 -10.32 -5.02 -19.18
N ASN A 243 -9.96 -4.53 -17.99
CA ASN A 243 -9.42 -5.36 -16.92
C ASN A 243 -10.49 -6.33 -16.40
N GLN A 244 -10.41 -7.60 -16.81
CA GLN A 244 -11.42 -8.62 -16.48
C GLN A 244 -11.46 -8.95 -14.98
N PHE A 245 -10.34 -8.74 -14.26
CA PHE A 245 -10.25 -8.93 -12.81
C PHE A 245 -11.10 -7.90 -12.04
N LEU A 246 -11.34 -6.74 -12.64
CA LEU A 246 -12.17 -5.66 -12.07
C LEU A 246 -13.58 -5.63 -12.68
N ALA A 247 -13.69 -5.96 -13.98
CA ALA A 247 -14.94 -5.92 -14.72
C ALA A 247 -15.89 -7.07 -14.36
N VAL A 248 -15.35 -8.25 -14.03
CA VAL A 248 -16.14 -9.42 -13.64
C VAL A 248 -16.06 -9.63 -12.14
N PRO A 249 -17.17 -9.48 -11.39
CA PRO A 249 -17.19 -9.75 -9.95
C PRO A 249 -16.67 -11.16 -9.66
N ARG A 250 -15.85 -11.31 -8.61
CA ARG A 250 -15.21 -12.59 -8.26
C ARG A 250 -16.22 -13.74 -8.13
N GLU A 251 -17.39 -13.47 -7.54
CA GLU A 251 -18.47 -14.46 -7.39
C GLU A 251 -19.14 -14.87 -8.71
N THR A 252 -19.09 -14.01 -9.73
CA THR A 252 -19.49 -14.36 -11.10
C THR A 252 -18.40 -15.17 -11.77
N ALA A 253 -17.14 -14.75 -11.67
CA ALA A 253 -15.99 -15.46 -12.25
C ALA A 253 -15.90 -16.91 -11.75
N LYS A 254 -16.10 -17.17 -10.45
CA LYS A 254 -16.12 -18.51 -9.84
C LYS A 254 -17.19 -19.45 -10.44
N LYS A 255 -18.27 -18.91 -11.01
CA LYS A 255 -19.37 -19.68 -11.59
C LYS A 255 -19.15 -19.98 -13.08
N LEU A 256 -18.16 -19.35 -13.70
CA LEU A 256 -17.78 -19.62 -15.09
C LEU A 256 -16.94 -20.89 -15.15
N ASP A 257 -16.93 -21.54 -16.31
CA ASP A 257 -16.16 -22.77 -16.51
C ASP A 257 -14.66 -22.45 -16.43
N GLN A 258 -13.82 -23.40 -16.01
CA GLN A 258 -12.38 -23.16 -15.77
C GLN A 258 -11.65 -22.61 -17.00
N ASP A 259 -11.96 -23.12 -18.19
CA ASP A 259 -11.34 -22.64 -19.44
C ASP A 259 -11.69 -21.16 -19.72
N ILE A 260 -12.90 -20.72 -19.35
CA ILE A 260 -13.32 -19.32 -19.45
C ILE A 260 -12.52 -18.49 -18.46
N GLN A 261 -12.39 -18.95 -17.21
CA GLN A 261 -11.60 -18.24 -16.20
C GLN A 261 -10.14 -18.10 -16.63
N ALA A 262 -9.53 -19.17 -17.15
CA ALA A 262 -8.17 -19.17 -17.65
C ALA A 262 -8.00 -18.17 -18.79
N PHE A 263 -8.90 -18.18 -19.77
CA PHE A 263 -8.90 -17.26 -20.91
C PHE A 263 -9.26 -15.82 -20.52
N MET A 264 -9.94 -15.59 -19.40
CA MET A 264 -10.15 -14.24 -18.84
C MET A 264 -8.88 -13.64 -18.22
N GLY A 265 -7.85 -14.45 -17.98
CA GLY A 265 -6.62 -14.03 -17.31
C GLY A 265 -6.41 -14.64 -15.92
N TYR A 266 -7.33 -15.49 -15.43
CA TYR A 266 -7.12 -16.26 -14.19
C TYR A 266 -6.25 -17.52 -14.42
N SER A 267 -5.20 -17.37 -15.21
CA SER A 267 -4.17 -18.39 -15.44
C SER A 267 -2.79 -17.74 -15.43
N ILE A 268 -1.79 -18.49 -14.98
CA ILE A 268 -0.40 -18.02 -14.96
C ILE A 268 0.19 -18.22 -16.36
N SER A 269 0.86 -17.18 -16.88
CA SER A 269 1.62 -17.24 -18.12
C SER A 269 3.03 -17.79 -17.84
N ASP A 270 3.46 -18.83 -18.54
CA ASP A 270 4.74 -19.49 -18.25
C ASP A 270 5.93 -18.56 -18.55
N PRO A 271 6.96 -18.48 -17.68
CA PRO A 271 7.17 -19.32 -16.49
C PRO A 271 6.59 -18.74 -15.18
N ALA A 272 6.16 -17.47 -15.15
CA ALA A 272 5.66 -16.81 -13.94
C ALA A 272 5.00 -15.43 -14.18
N CYS A 273 4.64 -15.05 -15.42
CA CYS A 273 4.05 -13.73 -15.68
C CYS A 273 2.55 -13.75 -15.35
N GLY A 274 2.07 -12.78 -14.56
CA GLY A 274 0.74 -12.84 -13.94
C GLY A 274 0.70 -13.58 -12.60
N TYR A 275 1.86 -13.97 -12.05
CA TYR A 275 1.97 -14.50 -10.69
C TYR A 275 1.60 -13.43 -9.67
N SER A 276 0.49 -13.65 -8.96
CA SER A 276 0.14 -12.95 -7.73
C SER A 276 0.26 -13.96 -6.58
N PRO A 277 0.95 -13.66 -5.46
CA PRO A 277 1.03 -14.56 -4.30
C PRO A 277 -0.30 -14.77 -3.55
N GLY A 278 -1.44 -14.37 -4.13
CA GLY A 278 -2.78 -14.61 -3.61
C GLY A 278 -3.29 -16.02 -3.93
N GLU A 279 -4.26 -16.50 -3.14
CA GLU A 279 -4.91 -17.82 -3.30
C GLU A 279 -5.19 -18.16 -4.77
N VAL A 280 -4.45 -19.15 -5.27
CA VAL A 280 -4.63 -19.78 -6.58
C VAL A 280 -6.08 -20.26 -6.69
N ILE A 281 -6.76 -19.98 -7.80
CA ILE A 281 -8.15 -20.38 -7.98
C ILE A 281 -8.31 -21.91 -8.12
N TRP A 282 -7.26 -22.72 -8.36
CA TRP A 282 -7.32 -24.18 -8.17
C TRP A 282 -5.96 -24.86 -7.94
N ASP A 283 -5.93 -25.75 -6.94
CA ASP A 283 -4.95 -26.82 -6.69
C ASP A 283 -5.61 -28.16 -7.04
N ALA A 284 -4.99 -28.96 -7.91
CA ALA A 284 -5.57 -30.19 -8.44
C ALA A 284 -5.33 -31.39 -7.51
N SER A 285 -6.35 -31.80 -6.73
CA SER A 285 -6.56 -33.19 -6.24
C SER A 285 -7.94 -33.35 -5.56
N PRO A 286 -8.64 -34.50 -5.70
CA PRO A 286 -10.00 -34.67 -5.17
C PRO A 286 -10.02 -35.39 -3.81
N SER A 287 -10.81 -34.89 -2.84
CA SER A 287 -11.58 -35.69 -1.86
C SER A 287 -12.33 -34.79 -0.85
N PRO A 288 -13.55 -35.18 -0.39
CA PRO A 288 -14.47 -34.30 0.33
C PRO A 288 -14.40 -34.47 1.85
N SER A 289 -14.54 -33.38 2.62
CA SER A 289 -15.23 -33.39 3.92
C SER A 289 -15.43 -31.97 4.47
N THR A 290 -16.69 -31.55 4.41
CA THR A 290 -17.50 -30.83 5.42
C THR A 290 -16.84 -29.99 6.52
N ASP A 291 -17.40 -28.78 6.63
CA ASP A 291 -17.61 -27.99 7.84
C ASP A 291 -16.38 -27.39 8.53
N LEU A 292 -15.82 -26.35 7.92
CA LEU A 292 -14.95 -25.40 8.62
C LEU A 292 -14.94 -23.95 8.08
N GLU A 293 -15.80 -23.61 7.11
CA GLU A 293 -15.75 -22.29 6.44
C GLU A 293 -16.69 -21.23 7.03
N ASN A 294 -17.61 -21.57 7.93
CA ASN A 294 -18.65 -20.63 8.35
C ASN A 294 -18.21 -19.53 9.34
N ASP A 295 -16.98 -19.53 9.84
CA ASP A 295 -16.48 -18.45 10.72
C ASP A 295 -15.41 -17.55 10.10
N ILE A 296 -14.85 -17.93 8.94
CA ILE A 296 -13.86 -17.11 8.20
C ILE A 296 -14.56 -16.00 7.39
N VAL A 297 -15.87 -16.14 7.17
CA VAL A 297 -16.74 -15.20 6.45
C VAL A 297 -16.85 -13.82 7.12
N ASN A 298 -16.56 -13.71 8.42
CA ASN A 298 -16.78 -12.46 9.16
C ASN A 298 -15.71 -11.38 8.95
N ASN A 299 -14.51 -11.65 8.44
CA ASN A 299 -13.55 -10.59 8.06
C ASN A 299 -13.68 -10.17 6.59
N ARG A 300 -14.18 -11.07 5.73
CA ARG A 300 -14.41 -10.79 4.31
C ARG A 300 -15.65 -9.92 4.10
N HIS A 301 -16.71 -10.20 4.87
CA HIS A 301 -17.90 -9.36 4.94
C HIS A 301 -17.61 -7.95 5.44
N ILE A 302 -16.48 -7.70 6.09
CA ILE A 302 -16.14 -6.38 6.62
C ILE A 302 -15.49 -5.56 5.53
N ILE A 303 -14.51 -6.08 4.81
CA ILE A 303 -13.95 -5.38 3.65
C ILE A 303 -15.04 -5.20 2.58
N GLU A 304 -15.89 -6.21 2.36
CA GLU A 304 -17.02 -6.13 1.43
C GLU A 304 -18.14 -5.19 1.94
N TYR A 305 -18.46 -5.15 3.24
CA TYR A 305 -19.38 -4.16 3.81
C TYR A 305 -18.80 -2.75 3.78
N PHE A 306 -17.49 -2.57 3.97
CA PHE A 306 -16.83 -1.27 3.83
C PHE A 306 -16.81 -0.81 2.38
N ASP A 307 -16.47 -1.69 1.44
CA ASP A 307 -16.47 -1.38 0.00
C ASP A 307 -17.90 -1.12 -0.49
N GLN A 308 -18.91 -1.85 0.01
CA GLN A 308 -20.32 -1.66 -0.32
C GLN A 308 -20.94 -0.41 0.33
N THR A 309 -20.67 -0.15 1.62
CA THR A 309 -21.21 1.01 2.34
C THR A 309 -20.56 2.32 1.90
N LEU A 310 -19.26 2.29 1.58
CA LEU A 310 -18.60 3.43 0.96
C LEU A 310 -19.11 3.59 -0.46
N SER A 311 -19.02 2.59 -1.35
CA SER A 311 -19.43 2.72 -2.76
C SER A 311 -20.90 3.11 -2.99
N GLU A 312 -21.83 2.72 -2.11
CA GLU A 312 -23.26 3.06 -2.24
C GLU A 312 -23.58 4.51 -1.80
N HIS A 313 -22.76 5.16 -0.95
CA HIS A 313 -23.07 6.48 -0.38
C HIS A 313 -22.00 7.57 -0.62
N PHE A 314 -20.76 7.18 -0.91
CA PHE A 314 -19.65 8.07 -1.29
C PHE A 314 -18.85 7.40 -2.41
N ILE A 315 -18.45 8.13 -3.45
CA ILE A 315 -17.69 7.55 -4.57
C ILE A 315 -16.26 7.20 -4.09
N ILE A 316 -16.11 6.09 -3.36
CA ILE A 316 -14.84 5.59 -2.83
C ILE A 316 -14.89 4.05 -2.95
N HIS A 317 -14.43 3.55 -4.10
CA HIS A 317 -14.13 2.14 -4.32
C HIS A 317 -12.69 1.89 -3.86
N VAL A 318 -12.41 0.85 -3.05
CA VAL A 318 -11.05 0.57 -2.57
C VAL A 318 -10.49 -0.72 -3.18
N PRO A 319 -9.87 -0.60 -4.37
CA PRO A 319 -8.64 -1.31 -4.69
C PRO A 319 -7.51 -0.34 -5.07
N GLY A 320 -6.34 -0.50 -4.44
CA GLY A 320 -5.10 0.26 -4.71
C GLY A 320 -5.11 1.67 -4.10
N LEU A 321 -4.48 1.82 -2.94
CA LEU A 321 -4.27 3.09 -2.24
C LEU A 321 -3.02 3.82 -2.78
N ASP A 322 -2.98 4.10 -4.08
CA ASP A 322 -1.87 4.83 -4.73
C ASP A 322 -2.33 6.17 -5.35
N ASN A 323 -3.50 6.70 -4.95
CA ASN A 323 -4.08 7.91 -5.53
C ASN A 323 -4.29 9.04 -4.49
N PRO A 324 -3.47 10.11 -4.51
CA PRO A 324 -3.56 11.23 -3.56
C PRO A 324 -4.89 11.99 -3.62
N PHE A 325 -5.68 11.85 -4.69
CA PHE A 325 -7.01 12.46 -4.77
C PHE A 325 -8.05 11.79 -3.84
N ARG A 326 -7.85 10.53 -3.42
CA ARG A 326 -8.81 9.77 -2.61
C ARG A 326 -8.68 10.05 -1.11
N GLU A 327 -7.46 10.18 -0.61
CA GLU A 327 -7.18 10.57 0.77
C GLU A 327 -7.72 11.96 1.07
N LEU A 328 -7.48 12.92 0.16
CA LEU A 328 -8.04 14.26 0.24
C LEU A 328 -9.58 14.25 0.28
N SER A 329 -10.23 13.37 -0.50
CA SER A 329 -11.69 13.25 -0.51
C SER A 329 -12.24 12.60 0.77
N ALA A 330 -11.53 11.64 1.36
CA ALA A 330 -11.88 11.04 2.65
C ALA A 330 -11.73 12.06 3.79
N ILE A 331 -10.65 12.84 3.80
CA ILE A 331 -10.40 13.90 4.77
C ILE A 331 -11.45 15.02 4.66
N GLN A 332 -11.81 15.43 3.43
CA GLN A 332 -12.86 16.42 3.20
C GLN A 332 -14.24 15.93 3.65
N SER A 333 -14.57 14.67 3.38
CA SER A 333 -15.83 14.04 3.83
C SER A 333 -15.89 13.92 5.35
N LEU A 334 -14.78 13.49 5.97
CA LEU A 334 -14.64 13.42 7.42
C LEU A 334 -14.82 14.80 8.07
N ALA A 335 -14.17 15.84 7.52
CA ALA A 335 -14.30 17.21 8.01
C ALA A 335 -15.75 17.72 7.92
N ALA A 336 -16.46 17.42 6.83
CA ALA A 336 -17.86 17.79 6.67
C ALA A 336 -18.77 17.09 7.70
N LEU A 337 -18.54 15.80 7.97
CA LEU A 337 -19.30 15.04 8.97
C LEU A 337 -18.99 15.49 10.40
N LEU A 338 -17.74 15.78 10.74
CA LEU A 338 -17.39 16.33 12.05
C LEU A 338 -18.01 17.73 12.26
N HIS A 339 -18.04 18.57 11.22
CA HIS A 339 -18.75 19.86 11.30
C HIS A 339 -20.26 19.69 11.48
N LYS A 340 -20.84 18.66 10.85
CA LYS A 340 -22.25 18.28 11.06
C LYS A 340 -22.51 17.82 12.49
N GLU A 341 -21.60 17.05 13.09
CA GLU A 341 -21.68 16.61 14.48
C GLU A 341 -21.78 17.81 15.43
N ASP A 342 -20.93 18.83 15.26
CA ASP A 342 -20.93 20.06 16.08
C ASP A 342 -22.22 20.88 15.95
N THR A 343 -22.89 20.81 14.80
CA THR A 343 -24.03 21.69 14.47
C THR A 343 -25.40 21.03 14.64
N SER A 344 -25.51 19.72 14.38
CA SER A 344 -26.80 19.03 14.28
C SER A 344 -26.80 17.56 14.74
N ARG A 345 -25.67 17.05 15.26
CA ARG A 345 -25.45 15.66 15.68
C ARG A 345 -25.57 14.64 14.53
N LEU A 346 -24.74 13.61 14.56
CA LEU A 346 -24.73 12.55 13.55
C LEU A 346 -25.84 11.52 13.75
N THR A 347 -26.31 10.94 12.65
CA THR A 347 -27.15 9.74 12.66
C THR A 347 -26.29 8.48 12.89
N PRO A 348 -26.84 7.36 13.39
CA PRO A 348 -26.06 6.14 13.65
C PRO A 348 -25.27 5.63 12.43
N THR A 349 -25.85 5.75 11.23
CA THR A 349 -25.18 5.38 9.98
C THR A 349 -24.00 6.32 9.66
N GLU A 350 -24.13 7.62 9.94
CA GLU A 350 -23.04 8.56 9.75
C GLU A 350 -21.94 8.40 10.82
N GLU A 351 -22.30 7.98 12.04
CA GLU A 351 -21.31 7.57 13.05
C GLU A 351 -20.47 6.38 12.55
N ASP A 352 -21.11 5.37 11.95
CA ASP A 352 -20.40 4.24 11.31
C ASP A 352 -19.46 4.73 10.19
N TYR A 353 -19.88 5.71 9.39
CA TYR A 353 -19.04 6.29 8.32
C TYR A 353 -17.80 7.01 8.87
N VAL A 354 -17.98 7.82 9.92
CA VAL A 354 -16.86 8.52 10.56
C VAL A 354 -15.84 7.51 11.12
N LEU A 355 -16.31 6.49 11.83
CA LEU A 355 -15.45 5.45 12.40
C LEU A 355 -14.72 4.66 11.29
N ALA A 356 -15.41 4.32 10.19
CA ALA A 356 -14.83 3.62 9.05
C ALA A 356 -13.77 4.46 8.32
N MET A 357 -14.04 5.75 8.08
CA MET A 357 -13.09 6.68 7.47
C MET A 357 -11.82 6.82 8.32
N VAL A 358 -11.98 6.98 9.65
CA VAL A 358 -10.83 7.05 10.56
C VAL A 358 -10.02 5.75 10.54
N LEU A 359 -10.67 4.59 10.56
CA LEU A 359 -9.97 3.31 10.48
C LEU A 359 -9.16 3.19 9.18
N LEU A 360 -9.74 3.59 8.05
CA LEU A 360 -9.05 3.57 6.75
C LEU A 360 -7.87 4.52 6.70
N LEU A 361 -8.02 5.76 7.18
CA LEU A 361 -6.91 6.73 7.22
C LEU A 361 -5.76 6.22 8.09
N VAL A 362 -6.06 5.63 9.24
CA VAL A 362 -5.03 5.07 10.14
C VAL A 362 -4.36 3.83 9.52
N LEU A 363 -5.11 2.97 8.84
CA LEU A 363 -4.53 1.79 8.18
C LEU A 363 -3.71 2.18 6.95
N HIS A 364 -4.17 3.16 6.15
CA HIS A 364 -3.42 3.72 5.03
C HIS A 364 -2.07 4.25 5.49
N ASP A 365 -2.11 5.06 6.53
CA ASP A 365 -0.93 5.67 7.15
C ASP A 365 0.10 4.62 7.63
N VAL A 366 -0.37 3.61 8.36
CA VAL A 366 0.46 2.49 8.79
C VAL A 366 1.00 1.72 7.58
N CYS A 367 0.23 1.63 6.50
CA CYS A 367 0.68 0.95 5.29
C CYS A 367 1.77 1.71 4.55
N GLU A 368 1.65 3.04 4.43
CA GLU A 368 2.62 3.89 3.72
C GLU A 368 3.89 4.14 4.52
N SER A 369 3.76 4.40 5.82
CA SER A 369 4.87 4.85 6.67
C SER A 369 5.39 3.79 7.63
N GLY A 370 4.66 2.67 7.80
CA GLY A 370 4.98 1.61 8.75
C GLY A 370 4.74 1.97 10.21
N VAL A 371 4.22 3.17 10.48
CA VAL A 371 3.92 3.70 11.80
C VAL A 371 2.59 4.43 11.75
N SER A 372 1.89 4.54 12.87
CA SER A 372 0.67 5.35 12.95
C SER A 372 1.06 6.82 13.20
N ILE A 373 1.62 7.49 12.19
CA ILE A 373 1.93 8.92 12.21
C ILE A 373 0.66 9.78 12.10
N HIS A 374 -0.54 9.23 12.03
CA HIS A 374 -1.78 10.02 12.06
C HIS A 374 -2.65 9.68 13.28
N GLY A 375 -2.02 9.44 14.44
CA GLY A 375 -2.68 9.23 15.73
C GLY A 375 -3.69 10.33 16.14
N ALA A 376 -3.62 11.50 15.51
CA ALA A 376 -4.63 12.56 15.63
C ALA A 376 -6.04 12.11 15.20
N HIS A 377 -6.18 11.22 14.22
CA HIS A 377 -7.50 10.72 13.81
C HIS A 377 -8.12 9.81 14.89
N LEU A 378 -7.30 8.94 15.51
CA LEU A 378 -7.73 8.15 16.66
C LEU A 378 -8.13 9.04 17.83
N THR A 379 -7.29 10.00 18.20
CA THR A 379 -7.64 10.96 19.27
C THR A 379 -8.92 11.75 18.95
N GLY A 380 -9.06 12.20 17.70
CA GLY A 380 -10.18 13.01 17.22
C GLY A 380 -11.53 12.29 17.27
N VAL A 381 -11.57 10.95 17.20
CA VAL A 381 -12.81 10.16 17.27
C VAL A 381 -13.07 9.56 18.66
N SER A 382 -12.21 9.85 19.66
CA SER A 382 -12.35 9.33 21.03
C SER A 382 -13.69 9.71 21.67
N PHE A 383 -14.17 10.94 21.46
CA PHE A 383 -15.47 11.38 21.99
C PHE A 383 -16.63 10.55 21.44
N LEU A 384 -16.59 10.20 20.15
CA LEU A 384 -17.63 9.43 19.48
C LEU A 384 -17.60 7.97 19.95
N CYS A 385 -16.41 7.38 20.04
CA CYS A 385 -16.24 6.03 20.60
C CYS A 385 -16.76 5.95 22.04
N LYS A 386 -16.44 6.95 22.89
CA LYS A 386 -16.93 7.03 24.26
C LYS A 386 -18.46 7.16 24.32
N ARG A 387 -19.03 8.02 23.48
CA ARG A 387 -20.49 8.18 23.41
C ARG A 387 -21.17 6.86 23.06
N ILE A 388 -20.74 6.18 22.01
CA ILE A 388 -21.31 4.90 21.57
C ILE A 388 -21.15 3.84 22.66
N ALA A 389 -20.00 3.80 23.33
CA ALA A 389 -19.74 2.89 24.45
C ALA A 389 -20.69 3.09 25.64
N CYS A 390 -21.06 4.34 25.93
CA CYS A 390 -21.92 4.72 27.06
C CYS A 390 -23.43 4.72 26.77
N LEU A 391 -23.90 4.33 25.57
CA LEU A 391 -25.34 4.29 25.25
C LEU A 391 -26.06 3.12 25.95
N ASP A 392 -26.97 3.44 26.88
CA ASP A 392 -27.54 2.52 27.87
C ASP A 392 -28.60 1.50 27.39
N THR A 393 -28.68 1.13 26.10
CA THR A 393 -29.74 0.22 25.61
C THR A 393 -29.27 -0.89 24.67
N SER A 394 -29.41 -2.13 25.13
CA SER A 394 -29.02 -3.38 24.48
C SER A 394 -29.73 -3.80 23.16
N PRO A 395 -30.78 -3.13 22.61
CA PRO A 395 -31.27 -3.50 21.28
C PRO A 395 -30.93 -2.52 20.14
N GLY A 396 -30.17 -1.44 20.39
CA GLY A 396 -29.95 -0.36 19.40
C GLY A 396 -28.54 -0.24 18.79
N ARG A 397 -27.55 -1.04 19.22
CA ARG A 397 -26.15 -0.88 18.77
C ARG A 397 -25.89 -1.61 17.46
N SER A 398 -25.43 -0.88 16.44
CA SER A 398 -25.00 -1.44 15.16
C SER A 398 -23.85 -2.44 15.37
N LYS A 399 -23.96 -3.65 14.81
CA LYS A 399 -22.86 -4.65 14.83
C LYS A 399 -21.61 -4.07 14.17
N THR A 400 -21.80 -3.23 13.16
CA THR A 400 -20.75 -2.50 12.45
C THR A 400 -20.03 -1.53 13.38
N ALA A 401 -20.75 -0.68 14.12
CA ALA A 401 -20.17 0.23 15.10
C ALA A 401 -19.30 -0.51 16.11
N MET A 402 -19.79 -1.65 16.61
CA MET A 402 -19.06 -2.46 17.59
C MET A 402 -17.78 -3.08 17.01
N PHE A 403 -17.82 -3.55 15.77
CA PHE A 403 -16.62 -4.00 15.07
C PHE A 403 -15.60 -2.86 14.88
N LEU A 404 -16.07 -1.71 14.38
CA LEU A 404 -15.24 -0.52 14.15
C LEU A 404 -14.57 -0.02 15.43
N ILE A 405 -15.32 0.10 16.51
CA ILE A 405 -14.80 0.47 17.83
C ILE A 405 -13.79 -0.58 18.32
N SER A 406 -14.03 -1.88 18.10
CA SER A 406 -13.08 -2.94 18.46
C SER A 406 -11.75 -2.77 17.71
N ALA A 407 -11.80 -2.53 16.40
CA ALA A 407 -10.63 -2.33 15.56
C ALA A 407 -9.84 -1.07 15.94
N LEU A 408 -10.53 0.06 16.09
CA LEU A 408 -9.93 1.32 16.51
C LEU A 408 -9.35 1.24 17.92
N SER A 409 -10.03 0.56 18.85
CA SER A 409 -9.53 0.35 20.21
C SER A 409 -8.30 -0.54 20.24
N TRP A 410 -8.18 -1.51 19.32
CA TRP A 410 -6.95 -2.28 19.14
C TRP A 410 -5.79 -1.41 18.65
N LEU A 411 -6.02 -0.54 17.66
CA LEU A 411 -5.00 0.38 17.17
C LEU A 411 -4.56 1.39 18.25
N ASP A 412 -5.50 1.89 19.04
CA ASP A 412 -5.20 2.73 20.22
C ASP A 412 -4.36 1.94 21.26
N MET A 413 -4.68 0.67 21.48
CA MET A 413 -3.90 -0.22 22.36
C MET A 413 -2.46 -0.36 21.86
N LEU A 414 -2.23 -0.61 20.57
CA LEU A 414 -0.89 -0.71 19.98
C LEU A 414 -0.08 0.57 20.21
N ARG A 415 -0.70 1.76 20.10
CA ARG A 415 -0.07 3.03 20.45
C ARG A 415 0.33 3.06 21.92
N GLY A 416 -0.56 2.63 22.82
CA GLY A 416 -0.28 2.50 24.27
C GLY A 416 0.90 1.57 24.60
N PHE A 417 1.08 0.49 23.84
CA PHE A 417 2.26 -0.38 23.99
C PHE A 417 3.57 0.33 23.62
N SER A 418 3.54 1.25 22.66
CA SER A 418 4.70 2.09 22.31
C SER A 418 4.96 3.25 23.28
N GLY A 419 4.00 3.57 24.14
CA GLY A 419 4.03 4.69 25.07
C GLY A 419 2.65 4.85 25.70
N ALA A 420 2.54 4.65 27.02
CA ALA A 420 1.24 4.62 27.70
C ALA A 420 0.52 5.98 27.62
N GLU A 421 1.28 7.07 27.59
CA GLU A 421 0.80 8.43 27.39
C GLU A 421 0.02 8.63 26.07
N LYS A 422 0.27 7.78 25.06
CA LYS A 422 -0.38 7.83 23.74
C LYS A 422 -1.78 7.20 23.72
N LEU A 423 -2.15 6.49 24.79
CA LEU A 423 -3.45 5.84 24.92
C LEU A 423 -4.55 6.91 24.96
N SER A 424 -5.51 6.84 24.04
CA SER A 424 -6.49 7.92 23.81
C SER A 424 -7.90 7.56 24.28
N TYR A 425 -8.28 6.29 24.21
CA TYR A 425 -9.64 5.86 24.56
C TYR A 425 -9.78 5.62 26.05
N SER A 426 -10.98 5.84 26.57
CA SER A 426 -11.26 5.70 27.99
C SER A 426 -11.54 4.25 28.39
N THR A 427 -11.54 3.98 29.69
CA THR A 427 -11.83 2.66 30.24
C THR A 427 -13.22 2.18 29.83
N GLU A 428 -14.23 3.05 29.77
CA GLU A 428 -15.59 2.69 29.36
C GLU A 428 -15.65 2.15 27.93
N VAL A 429 -14.83 2.68 27.00
CA VAL A 429 -14.72 2.16 25.63
C VAL A 429 -14.16 0.74 25.64
N ARG A 430 -13.12 0.49 26.44
CA ARG A 430 -12.52 -0.84 26.57
C ARG A 430 -13.43 -1.83 27.28
N GLU A 431 -14.19 -1.39 28.29
CA GLU A 431 -15.25 -2.19 28.93
C GLU A 431 -16.33 -2.57 27.92
N CYS A 432 -16.74 -1.60 27.08
CA CYS A 432 -17.69 -1.86 26.02
C CYS A 432 -17.17 -2.93 25.04
N VAL A 433 -15.91 -2.85 24.59
CA VAL A 433 -15.30 -3.87 23.73
C VAL A 433 -15.20 -5.24 24.42
N ARG A 434 -14.91 -5.28 25.72
CA ARG A 434 -14.90 -6.51 26.52
C ARG A 434 -16.29 -7.15 26.61
N ASP A 435 -17.31 -6.35 26.91
CA ASP A 435 -18.65 -6.82 27.27
C ASP A 435 -19.56 -7.07 26.06
N HIS A 436 -19.34 -6.35 24.96
CA HIS A 436 -20.21 -6.37 23.77
C HIS A 436 -19.52 -6.92 22.52
N GLY A 437 -18.45 -7.69 22.69
CA GLY A 437 -17.78 -8.39 21.62
C GLY A 437 -18.37 -9.78 21.41
N SER A 438 -19.41 -9.91 20.58
CA SER A 438 -19.64 -11.17 19.87
C SER A 438 -18.45 -11.39 18.93
N LEU A 439 -17.37 -11.96 19.44
CA LEU A 439 -16.20 -12.48 18.72
C LEU A 439 -15.36 -11.47 17.90
N SER A 440 -15.72 -10.18 17.80
CA SER A 440 -15.04 -9.20 16.92
C SER A 440 -13.54 -9.06 17.21
N LEU A 441 -13.13 -8.83 18.47
CA LEU A 441 -11.72 -8.65 18.81
C LEU A 441 -10.92 -9.97 18.68
N HIS A 442 -11.49 -11.09 19.14
CA HIS A 442 -10.89 -12.41 18.95
C HIS A 442 -10.66 -12.68 17.46
N THR A 443 -11.70 -12.54 16.64
CA THR A 443 -11.66 -12.79 15.19
C THR A 443 -10.72 -11.83 14.46
N LEU A 444 -10.64 -10.58 14.90
CA LEU A 444 -9.77 -9.56 14.30
C LEU A 444 -8.29 -9.85 14.59
N VAL A 445 -7.91 -10.00 15.86
CA VAL A 445 -6.49 -9.98 16.26
C VAL A 445 -6.01 -11.21 17.01
N GLY A 446 -6.89 -12.10 17.48
CA GLY A 446 -6.46 -13.27 18.25
C GLY A 446 -6.34 -13.05 19.76
N CYS A 447 -6.52 -11.81 20.23
CA CYS A 447 -6.38 -11.44 21.64
C CYS A 447 -7.70 -11.66 22.41
N PRO A 448 -7.67 -12.38 23.55
CA PRO A 448 -8.85 -12.51 24.40
C PRO A 448 -9.32 -11.16 24.96
N PRO A 449 -10.63 -10.84 24.92
CA PRO A 449 -11.15 -9.56 25.41
C PRO A 449 -10.81 -9.27 26.87
N VAL A 450 -10.71 -10.32 27.71
CA VAL A 450 -10.30 -10.19 29.11
C VAL A 450 -8.82 -9.79 29.25
N ILE A 451 -7.95 -10.34 28.39
CA ILE A 451 -6.53 -9.99 28.33
C ILE A 451 -6.37 -8.56 27.83
N PHE A 452 -7.06 -8.21 26.74
CA PHE A 452 -7.14 -6.86 26.19
C PHE A 452 -7.58 -5.83 27.23
N PHE A 453 -8.66 -6.13 27.96
CA PHE A 453 -9.18 -5.23 28.99
C PHE A 453 -8.17 -5.06 30.12
N LYS A 454 -7.57 -6.15 30.60
CA LYS A 454 -6.62 -6.09 31.71
C LYS A 454 -5.37 -5.31 31.36
N ILE A 455 -4.77 -5.52 30.19
CA ILE A 455 -3.60 -4.75 29.78
C ILE A 455 -3.95 -3.28 29.54
N GLY A 456 -5.17 -2.99 29.08
CA GLY A 456 -5.69 -1.63 28.99
C GLY A 456 -5.71 -0.90 30.34
N GLN A 457 -6.07 -1.58 31.43
CA GLN A 457 -6.00 -1.01 32.78
C GLN A 457 -4.56 -0.70 33.21
N VAL A 458 -3.61 -1.56 32.87
CA VAL A 458 -2.18 -1.34 33.16
C VAL A 458 -1.67 -0.13 32.39
N LEU A 459 -2.00 0.00 31.11
CA LEU A 459 -1.57 1.14 30.30
C LEU A 459 -2.21 2.46 30.75
N GLU A 460 -3.49 2.45 31.13
CA GLU A 460 -4.14 3.63 31.72
C GLU A 460 -3.49 4.05 33.04
N ALA A 461 -3.16 3.09 33.91
CA ALA A 461 -2.41 3.37 35.14
C ALA A 461 -0.99 3.87 34.85
N GLY A 462 -0.33 3.31 33.82
CA GLY A 462 0.97 3.79 33.34
C GLY A 462 0.92 5.23 32.82
N LYS A 463 -0.15 5.59 32.10
CA LYS A 463 -0.40 6.96 31.65
C LYS A 463 -0.55 7.91 32.84
N ALA A 464 -1.34 7.54 33.84
CA ALA A 464 -1.51 8.33 35.06
C ALA A 464 -0.19 8.46 35.85
N TYR A 465 0.59 7.37 35.93
CA TYR A 465 1.91 7.38 36.57
C TYR A 465 2.88 8.34 35.87
N LEU A 466 2.97 8.27 34.53
CA LEU A 466 3.83 9.16 33.74
C LEU A 466 3.41 10.63 33.82
N ALA A 467 2.10 10.90 33.96
CA ALA A 467 1.57 12.24 34.19
C ALA A 467 1.81 12.77 35.61
N GLY A 468 2.24 11.92 36.56
CA GLY A 468 2.40 12.26 37.97
C GLY A 468 1.13 12.18 38.81
N ASP A 469 0.03 11.68 38.23
CA ASP A 469 -1.28 11.55 38.88
C ASP A 469 -1.41 10.29 39.75
N LEU A 470 -0.56 9.28 39.51
CA LEU A 470 -0.52 8.02 40.26
C LEU A 470 0.84 7.81 40.94
N PRO A 471 0.90 7.68 42.28
CA PRO A 471 2.15 7.40 42.98
C PRO A 471 2.78 6.07 42.58
N VAL A 472 4.12 6.00 42.55
CA VAL A 472 4.87 4.79 42.15
C VAL A 472 4.47 3.54 42.94
N GLU A 473 4.28 3.64 44.26
CA GLU A 473 3.89 2.51 45.12
C GLU A 473 2.51 1.94 44.74
N GLN A 474 1.56 2.81 44.39
CA GLN A 474 0.23 2.39 43.95
C GLN A 474 0.28 1.76 42.56
N PHE A 475 1.13 2.31 41.68
CA PHE A 475 1.34 1.74 40.35
C PHE A 475 2.02 0.37 40.42
N GLU A 476 3.06 0.21 41.23
CA GLU A 476 3.72 -1.09 41.48
C GLU A 476 2.74 -2.13 42.03
N HIS A 477 1.84 -1.75 42.95
CA HIS A 477 0.79 -2.66 43.43
C HIS A 477 -0.17 -3.12 42.32
N LEU A 478 -0.51 -2.23 41.38
CA LEU A 478 -1.32 -2.56 40.21
C LEU A 478 -0.57 -3.48 39.24
N LEU A 479 0.74 -3.26 39.05
CA LEU A 479 1.60 -4.11 38.23
C LEU A 479 1.70 -5.53 38.82
N ASP A 480 1.91 -5.64 40.13
CA ASP A 480 1.91 -6.93 40.85
C ASP A 480 0.58 -7.67 40.66
N GLY A 481 -0.54 -6.94 40.77
CA GLY A 481 -1.87 -7.50 40.54
C GLY A 481 -2.08 -7.96 39.09
N ALA A 482 -1.56 -7.22 38.12
CA ALA A 482 -1.62 -7.58 36.71
C ALA A 482 -0.72 -8.78 36.39
N GLU A 483 0.50 -8.84 36.93
CA GLU A 483 1.40 -9.98 36.76
C GLU A 483 0.77 -11.25 37.35
N LYS A 484 0.21 -11.20 38.56
CA LYS A 484 -0.52 -12.31 39.17
C LYS A 484 -1.69 -12.77 38.30
N PHE A 485 -2.46 -11.82 37.76
CA PHE A 485 -3.56 -12.13 36.85
C PHE A 485 -3.05 -12.87 35.60
N PHE A 486 -2.09 -12.32 34.87
CA PHE A 486 -1.63 -12.94 33.62
C PHE A 486 -0.93 -14.28 33.85
N ARG A 487 -0.22 -14.47 34.97
CA ARG A 487 0.39 -15.77 35.31
C ARG A 487 -0.63 -16.81 35.73
N GLY A 488 -1.70 -16.40 36.41
CA GLY A 488 -2.77 -17.29 36.90
C GLY A 488 -3.93 -17.49 35.93
N TRP A 489 -3.99 -16.75 34.83
CA TRP A 489 -5.04 -16.89 33.82
C TRP A 489 -4.81 -18.14 32.98
N ASP A 490 -5.83 -18.99 32.94
CA ASP A 490 -5.82 -20.30 32.26
C ASP A 490 -6.47 -20.20 30.87
N PRO A 491 -5.70 -20.35 29.77
CA PRO A 491 -6.23 -20.35 28.41
C PRO A 491 -7.25 -21.47 28.15
N ASP A 492 -7.21 -22.58 28.89
CA ASP A 492 -8.13 -23.71 28.69
C ASP A 492 -9.53 -23.43 29.22
N GLN A 493 -9.67 -22.48 30.14
CA GLN A 493 -10.95 -22.07 30.73
C GLN A 493 -11.60 -20.89 29.99
N ALA A 494 -10.93 -20.36 28.96
CA ALA A 494 -11.45 -19.24 28.18
C ALA A 494 -12.46 -19.68 27.11
N VAL A 495 -13.34 -18.75 26.73
CA VAL A 495 -14.33 -18.96 25.66
C VAL A 495 -13.77 -18.39 24.35
N TYR A 496 -13.70 -19.24 23.32
CA TYR A 496 -13.17 -18.89 22.00
C TYR A 496 -14.27 -18.90 20.93
N PRO A 497 -14.04 -18.21 19.79
CA PRO A 497 -15.00 -18.20 18.67
C PRO A 497 -15.39 -19.60 18.17
N THR A 498 -14.43 -20.52 18.13
CA THR A 498 -14.58 -21.85 17.54
C THR A 498 -13.85 -22.90 18.38
N GLY A 499 -14.04 -24.19 18.08
CA GLY A 499 -13.33 -25.29 18.73
C GLY A 499 -11.85 -25.45 18.39
N HIS A 500 -11.29 -24.62 17.48
CA HIS A 500 -9.89 -24.68 17.06
C HIS A 500 -8.91 -24.51 18.23
N GLN A 501 -7.93 -25.41 18.31
CA GLN A 501 -6.92 -25.39 19.37
C GLN A 501 -5.96 -24.19 19.24
N GLU A 502 -5.78 -23.68 18.03
CA GLU A 502 -4.92 -22.55 17.70
C GLU A 502 -5.34 -21.26 18.41
N TRP A 503 -6.63 -21.13 18.78
CA TRP A 503 -7.11 -20.04 19.62
C TRP A 503 -6.44 -20.02 21.00
N ARG A 504 -6.24 -21.19 21.60
CA ARG A 504 -5.55 -21.32 22.90
C ARG A 504 -4.09 -20.92 22.77
N HIS A 505 -3.44 -21.37 21.70
CA HIS A 505 -2.05 -21.00 21.42
C HIS A 505 -1.90 -19.49 21.21
N LEU A 506 -2.79 -18.86 20.44
CA LEU A 506 -2.80 -17.40 20.29
C LEU A 506 -3.00 -16.66 21.60
N ALA A 507 -3.98 -17.10 22.40
CA ALA A 507 -4.24 -16.52 23.71
C ALA A 507 -3.02 -16.60 24.63
N GLU A 508 -2.30 -17.71 24.59
CA GLU A 508 -1.06 -17.91 25.33
C GLU A 508 0.04 -16.94 24.88
N ALA A 509 0.23 -16.76 23.58
CA ALA A 509 1.19 -15.78 23.05
C ALA A 509 0.83 -14.34 23.47
N TYR A 510 -0.45 -13.95 23.39
CA TYR A 510 -0.92 -12.64 23.82
C TYR A 510 -0.76 -12.40 25.33
N ARG A 511 -1.02 -13.43 26.15
CA ARG A 511 -0.80 -13.40 27.61
C ARG A 511 0.67 -13.12 27.93
N HIS A 512 1.60 -13.81 27.26
CA HIS A 512 3.04 -13.60 27.46
C HIS A 512 3.53 -12.26 26.91
N ALA A 513 2.98 -11.79 25.79
CA ALA A 513 3.26 -10.45 25.26
C ALA A 513 2.83 -9.35 26.25
N CYS A 514 1.67 -9.50 26.91
CA CYS A 514 1.22 -8.59 27.96
C CYS A 514 2.12 -8.66 29.21
N LEU A 515 2.56 -9.85 29.62
CA LEU A 515 3.51 -10.02 30.71
C LEU A 515 4.83 -9.31 30.44
N LEU A 516 5.36 -9.41 29.22
CA LEU A 516 6.56 -8.67 28.81
C LEU A 516 6.34 -7.16 29.01
N ARG A 517 5.20 -6.62 28.56
CA ARG A 517 4.89 -5.19 28.76
C ARG A 517 4.77 -4.80 30.24
N VAL A 518 4.11 -5.61 31.07
CA VAL A 518 3.98 -5.36 32.53
C VAL A 518 5.36 -5.29 33.18
N MET A 519 6.26 -6.23 32.87
CA MET A 519 7.63 -6.25 33.42
C MET A 519 8.52 -5.10 32.91
N ARG A 520 8.09 -4.34 31.91
CA ARG A 520 8.80 -3.14 31.43
C ARG A 520 8.31 -1.86 32.12
N PHE A 521 7.31 -1.93 32.98
CA PHE A 521 6.93 -0.83 33.86
C PHE A 521 7.48 -1.03 35.28
N PRO A 522 7.65 0.07 36.06
CA PRO A 522 7.59 1.47 35.64
C PRO A 522 8.82 1.91 34.83
N ASN A 523 9.90 1.12 34.88
CA ASN A 523 11.17 1.44 34.23
C ASN A 523 11.56 0.35 33.22
N ALA A 524 11.46 0.67 31.93
CA ALA A 524 11.76 -0.26 30.84
C ALA A 524 13.23 -0.67 30.76
N PHE A 525 14.14 0.09 31.38
CA PHE A 525 15.58 -0.18 31.38
C PHE A 525 16.02 -1.09 32.52
N ALA A 526 15.20 -1.29 33.55
CA ALA A 526 15.65 -1.89 34.81
C ALA A 526 15.92 -3.39 34.71
N ILE A 527 15.03 -4.14 34.07
CA ILE A 527 15.06 -5.61 34.04
C ILE A 527 15.72 -6.08 32.74
N SER A 528 16.88 -6.72 32.87
CA SER A 528 17.59 -7.29 31.73
C SER A 528 16.77 -8.33 30.97
N CYS A 529 16.98 -8.40 29.66
CA CYS A 529 16.44 -9.48 28.83
C CYS A 529 16.99 -10.86 29.22
N ASP A 530 18.09 -10.92 29.97
CA ASP A 530 18.61 -12.17 30.53
C ASP A 530 17.83 -12.67 31.75
N ASP A 531 16.93 -11.86 32.32
CA ASP A 531 16.08 -12.24 33.45
C ASP A 531 15.28 -13.52 33.11
N PRO A 532 15.28 -14.55 33.97
CA PRO A 532 14.58 -15.81 33.72
C PRO A 532 13.10 -15.63 33.40
N ARG A 533 12.43 -14.61 33.97
CA ARG A 533 11.01 -14.32 33.74
C ARG A 533 10.78 -13.76 32.34
N ILE A 534 11.69 -12.93 31.83
CA ILE A 534 11.66 -12.42 30.46
C ILE A 534 11.90 -13.57 29.48
N LYS A 535 12.96 -14.36 29.70
CA LYS A 535 13.29 -15.52 28.85
C LYS A 535 12.15 -16.54 28.79
N ALA A 536 11.47 -16.78 29.91
CA ALA A 536 10.31 -17.66 29.94
C ALA A 536 9.18 -17.14 29.04
N SER A 537 8.86 -15.85 29.11
CA SER A 537 7.81 -15.26 28.25
C SER A 537 8.21 -15.20 26.78
N VAL A 538 9.46 -14.85 26.47
CA VAL A 538 9.98 -14.87 25.10
C VAL A 538 9.89 -16.27 24.51
N SER A 539 10.37 -17.29 25.25
CA SER A 539 10.34 -18.68 24.78
C SER A 539 8.92 -19.16 24.57
N ALA A 540 7.99 -18.87 25.48
CA ALA A 540 6.59 -19.25 25.32
C ALA A 540 5.95 -18.68 24.05
N VAL A 541 6.25 -17.43 23.67
CA VAL A 541 5.76 -16.86 22.40
C VAL A 541 6.39 -17.56 21.20
N LEU A 542 7.70 -17.81 21.21
CA LEU A 542 8.40 -18.48 20.11
C LEU A 542 7.97 -19.96 19.96
N ASP A 543 7.68 -20.64 21.07
CA ASP A 543 7.15 -21.99 21.11
C ASP A 543 5.74 -22.04 20.49
N VAL A 544 4.89 -21.06 20.80
CA VAL A 544 3.58 -20.91 20.12
C VAL A 544 3.77 -20.70 18.62
N CYS A 545 4.73 -19.88 18.19
CA CYS A 545 5.04 -19.72 16.76
C CYS A 545 5.49 -21.04 16.12
N ALA A 546 6.09 -21.96 16.86
CA ALA A 546 6.46 -23.28 16.34
C ALA A 546 5.28 -24.26 16.26
N THR A 547 4.23 -24.08 17.08
CA THR A 547 3.09 -25.01 17.15
C THR A 547 1.95 -24.69 16.17
N ILE A 548 1.79 -23.42 15.78
CA ILE A 548 0.76 -23.04 14.81
C ILE A 548 1.28 -23.27 13.38
N PRO A 549 0.55 -24.03 12.52
CA PRO A 549 0.93 -24.20 11.11
C PRO A 549 1.05 -22.86 10.39
N ARG A 550 2.08 -22.70 9.56
CA ARG A 550 2.44 -21.42 8.92
C ARG A 550 1.44 -20.96 7.86
N ASP A 551 0.83 -21.92 7.19
CA ASP A 551 -0.27 -21.74 6.23
C ASP A 551 -1.60 -21.43 6.92
N SER A 552 -1.67 -21.55 8.25
CA SER A 552 -2.86 -21.24 9.01
C SER A 552 -3.17 -19.75 9.06
N VAL A 553 -4.46 -19.42 8.96
CA VAL A 553 -4.99 -18.06 9.19
C VAL A 553 -4.68 -17.53 10.60
N PHE A 554 -4.37 -18.41 11.56
CA PHE A 554 -3.97 -18.02 12.92
C PHE A 554 -2.53 -17.52 12.99
N TYR A 555 -1.65 -18.00 12.11
CA TYR A 555 -0.23 -17.66 12.14
C TYR A 555 0.02 -16.15 11.98
N LYS A 556 -0.73 -15.51 11.07
CA LYS A 556 -0.65 -14.07 10.79
C LYS A 556 -1.00 -13.20 12.01
N ARG A 557 -1.81 -13.73 12.95
CA ARG A 557 -2.21 -13.03 14.19
C ARG A 557 -1.11 -13.04 15.26
N LEU A 558 -0.03 -13.80 15.06
CA LEU A 558 1.12 -13.82 15.96
C LEU A 558 2.06 -12.62 15.79
N LEU A 559 1.87 -11.79 14.75
CA LEU A 559 2.81 -10.71 14.42
C LEU A 559 3.12 -9.78 15.61
N PHE A 560 2.08 -9.36 16.33
CA PHE A 560 2.26 -8.46 17.48
C PHE A 560 2.93 -9.14 18.69
N PRO A 561 2.45 -10.31 19.19
CA PRO A 561 3.16 -11.06 20.22
C PRO A 561 4.62 -11.36 19.84
N LEU A 562 4.85 -11.78 18.60
CA LEU A 562 6.17 -12.09 18.06
C LEU A 562 7.07 -10.86 18.06
N PHE A 563 6.57 -9.69 17.65
CA PHE A 563 7.32 -8.44 17.72
C PHE A 563 7.77 -8.12 19.15
N LEU A 564 6.87 -8.21 20.13
CA LEU A 564 7.22 -7.94 21.53
C LEU A 564 8.25 -8.94 22.08
N ALA A 565 8.09 -10.23 21.79
CA ALA A 565 9.08 -11.24 22.17
C ALA A 565 10.44 -11.03 21.48
N SER A 566 10.42 -10.64 20.20
CA SER A 566 11.61 -10.34 19.40
C SER A 566 12.41 -9.17 19.96
N ALA A 567 11.72 -8.11 20.40
CA ALA A 567 12.34 -6.95 21.02
C ALA A 567 13.08 -7.34 22.32
N ASP A 568 12.60 -8.34 23.06
CA ASP A 568 13.19 -8.81 24.32
C ASP A 568 14.08 -10.06 24.18
N THR A 569 14.35 -10.51 22.95
CA THR A 569 15.19 -11.69 22.68
C THR A 569 16.69 -11.36 22.73
N CYS A 570 17.50 -12.23 23.35
CA CYS A 570 18.96 -12.09 23.42
C CYS A 570 19.77 -13.13 22.66
N SER A 571 19.21 -14.32 22.38
CA SER A 571 19.98 -15.39 21.73
C SER A 571 20.06 -15.15 20.23
N PRO A 572 21.24 -15.25 19.59
CA PRO A 572 21.38 -15.16 18.14
C PRO A 572 20.46 -16.13 17.38
N HIS A 573 20.26 -17.33 17.92
CA HIS A 573 19.37 -18.33 17.33
C HIS A 573 17.90 -17.90 17.38
N GLN A 574 17.47 -17.33 18.51
CA GLN A 574 16.12 -16.83 18.68
C GLN A 574 15.88 -15.57 17.83
N ILE A 575 16.88 -14.68 17.71
CA ILE A 575 16.83 -13.51 16.81
C ILE A 575 16.63 -13.97 15.37
N HIS A 576 17.42 -14.94 14.91
CA HIS A 576 17.29 -15.47 13.56
C HIS A 576 15.93 -16.13 13.33
N TYR A 577 15.48 -16.97 14.26
CA TYR A 577 14.18 -17.62 14.19
C TYR A 577 13.04 -16.61 14.16
N ALA A 578 13.08 -15.59 15.03
CA ALA A 578 12.07 -14.56 15.10
C ALA A 578 12.03 -13.69 13.83
N SER A 579 13.19 -13.28 13.31
CA SER A 579 13.28 -12.57 12.02
C SER A 579 12.64 -13.40 10.91
N TRP A 580 12.98 -14.68 10.85
CA TRP A 580 12.49 -15.59 9.85
C TRP A 580 10.95 -15.79 9.95
N CYS A 581 10.39 -15.93 11.16
CA CYS A 581 8.94 -15.95 11.36
C CYS A 581 8.25 -14.63 10.97
N ILE A 582 8.85 -13.47 11.29
CA ILE A 582 8.31 -12.16 10.88
C ILE A 582 8.33 -12.05 9.35
N ASP A 583 9.41 -12.43 8.70
CA ASP A 583 9.54 -12.38 7.25
C ASP A 583 8.52 -13.30 6.55
N GLU A 584 8.25 -14.49 7.10
CA GLU A 584 7.16 -15.35 6.61
C GLU A 584 5.78 -14.69 6.75
N ILE A 585 5.49 -14.06 7.89
CA ILE A 585 4.23 -13.34 8.08
C ILE A 585 4.12 -12.19 7.07
N LYS A 586 5.18 -11.38 6.91
CA LYS A 586 5.24 -10.29 5.92
C LYS A 586 5.01 -10.79 4.50
N HIS A 587 5.71 -11.86 4.09
CA HIS A 587 5.54 -12.49 2.78
C HIS A 587 4.12 -13.01 2.59
N SER A 588 3.54 -13.69 3.58
CA SER A 588 2.18 -14.26 3.51
C SER A 588 1.06 -13.21 3.57
N THR A 589 1.36 -11.99 4.03
CA THR A 589 0.39 -10.88 4.13
C THR A 589 0.55 -9.87 2.99
N GLY A 590 1.66 -9.91 2.23
CA GLY A 590 2.01 -8.89 1.25
C GLY A 590 2.42 -7.55 1.89
N PHE A 591 2.61 -7.51 3.22
CA PHE A 591 2.99 -6.31 3.95
C PHE A 591 4.50 -6.25 4.16
N GLU A 592 5.23 -5.69 3.20
CA GLU A 592 6.70 -5.72 3.19
C GLU A 592 7.38 -4.55 3.90
N HIS A 593 6.62 -3.61 4.49
CA HIS A 593 7.17 -2.37 5.04
C HIS A 593 8.32 -2.61 6.05
N PRO A 594 9.47 -1.92 5.92
CA PRO A 594 10.68 -2.24 6.69
C PRO A 594 10.65 -1.78 8.16
N ALA A 595 9.80 -0.80 8.52
CA ALA A 595 9.81 -0.13 9.84
C ALA A 595 9.94 -1.08 11.05
N MET A 596 9.16 -2.17 11.10
CA MET A 596 9.23 -3.13 12.21
C MET A 596 10.58 -3.85 12.27
N THR A 597 11.06 -4.36 11.13
CA THR A 597 12.33 -5.09 11.04
C THR A 597 13.51 -4.17 11.32
N GLU A 598 13.45 -2.92 10.86
CA GLU A 598 14.47 -1.89 11.11
C GLU A 598 14.54 -1.54 12.60
N LEU A 599 13.39 -1.37 13.24
CA LEU A 599 13.28 -1.10 14.67
C LEU A 599 13.90 -2.23 15.52
N LEU A 600 13.57 -3.49 15.21
CA LEU A 600 14.17 -4.65 15.87
C LEU A 600 15.68 -4.74 15.62
N THR A 601 16.12 -4.45 14.39
CA THR A 601 17.54 -4.43 14.04
C THR A 601 18.31 -3.41 14.88
N LYS A 602 17.76 -2.20 15.05
CA LYS A 602 18.35 -1.16 15.91
C LYS A 602 18.46 -1.61 17.36
N VAL A 603 17.42 -2.26 17.89
CA VAL A 603 17.42 -2.83 19.25
C VAL A 603 18.51 -3.89 19.40
N TRP A 604 18.59 -4.83 18.48
CA TRP A 604 19.57 -5.92 18.55
C TRP A 604 21.01 -5.41 18.39
N GLU A 605 21.23 -4.41 17.54
CA GLU A 605 22.55 -3.81 17.32
C GLU A 605 23.03 -2.98 18.54
N GLU A 606 22.15 -2.15 19.11
CA GLU A 606 22.46 -1.45 20.37
C GLU A 606 22.68 -2.44 21.51
N ARG A 607 21.92 -3.54 21.57
CA ARG A 607 22.12 -4.58 22.59
C ARG A 607 23.44 -5.31 22.42
N ARG A 608 23.84 -5.60 21.18
CA ARG A 608 25.11 -6.28 20.85
C ARG A 608 26.32 -5.43 21.21
N THR A 609 26.24 -4.13 20.95
CA THR A 609 27.33 -3.19 21.25
C THR A 609 27.29 -2.69 22.68
N ASN A 610 26.10 -2.71 23.30
CA ASN A 610 25.74 -2.12 24.59
C ASN A 610 26.47 -0.80 24.86
N SER A 611 26.49 0.08 23.85
CA SER A 611 27.33 1.28 23.85
C SER A 611 27.02 2.23 25.02
N ARG A 612 25.80 2.14 25.56
CA ARG A 612 25.26 2.98 26.63
C ARG A 612 25.23 2.30 28.00
N GLY A 613 25.65 1.04 28.10
CA GLY A 613 25.67 0.28 29.35
C GLY A 613 24.29 0.02 29.96
N TRP A 614 23.26 -0.14 29.13
CA TRP A 614 21.89 -0.33 29.60
C TRP A 614 21.65 -1.77 30.08
N SER A 615 20.87 -1.95 31.14
CA SER A 615 20.46 -3.30 31.57
C SER A 615 19.46 -3.93 30.60
N ASN A 616 18.58 -3.11 30.00
CA ASN A 616 17.74 -3.45 28.87
C ASN A 616 17.77 -2.35 27.81
N VAL A 617 17.63 -2.72 26.55
CA VAL A 617 17.48 -1.82 25.40
C VAL A 617 16.00 -1.83 24.98
N PRO A 618 15.17 -0.85 25.41
CA PRO A 618 13.76 -0.80 25.04
C PRO A 618 13.61 -0.41 23.57
N TRP A 619 12.72 -1.07 22.84
CA TRP A 619 12.46 -0.74 21.44
C TRP A 619 11.83 0.65 21.24
N MET A 620 11.14 1.16 22.26
CA MET A 620 10.48 2.47 22.23
C MET A 620 11.50 3.60 22.07
N GLU A 621 12.76 3.41 22.53
CA GLU A 621 13.86 4.39 22.42
C GLU A 621 14.16 4.81 20.99
N PHE A 622 13.84 3.93 20.05
CA PHE A 622 14.09 4.13 18.64
C PHE A 622 12.88 4.78 17.93
N ALA A 623 11.83 5.15 18.67
CA ALA A 623 10.71 5.97 18.19
C ALA A 623 10.95 7.47 18.49
N GLU A 624 10.68 8.35 17.51
CA GLU A 624 11.07 9.77 17.54
C GLU A 624 10.48 10.59 18.71
N LEU A 625 9.28 10.24 19.19
CA LEU A 625 8.63 10.90 20.34
C LEU A 625 9.42 10.73 21.66
N GLU A 626 10.07 9.58 21.86
CA GLU A 626 10.87 9.33 23.06
C GLU A 626 12.24 9.99 22.98
N LYS A 627 12.77 10.22 21.77
CA LYS A 627 13.96 11.05 21.57
C LYS A 627 13.67 12.50 21.94
N ALA A 628 12.54 13.03 21.48
CA ALA A 628 12.14 14.41 21.74
C ALA A 628 11.91 14.70 23.23
N SER A 629 11.31 13.77 23.98
CA SER A 629 11.04 13.96 25.43
C SER A 629 12.31 14.10 26.28
N LYS A 630 13.47 13.70 25.74
CA LYS A 630 14.78 13.79 26.41
C LYS A 630 15.54 15.07 26.08
N LEU A 631 15.04 15.89 25.15
CA LEU A 631 15.69 17.11 24.73
C LEU A 631 15.28 18.28 25.64
N ALA A 632 16.23 19.16 25.93
CA ALA A 632 15.99 20.33 26.77
C ALA A 632 15.14 21.38 26.03
N ASN A 633 14.29 22.10 26.78
CA ASN A 633 13.54 23.28 26.32
C ASN A 633 12.49 23.02 25.22
N VAL A 634 12.02 21.79 25.10
CA VAL A 634 11.04 21.37 24.10
C VAL A 634 9.66 22.02 24.34
N PRO A 635 9.01 22.60 23.31
CA PRO A 635 7.71 23.25 23.45
C PRO A 635 6.54 22.25 23.43
N HIS A 636 6.50 21.32 24.40
CA HIS A 636 5.51 20.23 24.46
C HIS A 636 4.05 20.69 24.30
N CYS A 637 3.42 20.34 23.19
CA CYS A 637 1.98 20.40 22.96
C CYS A 637 1.60 19.39 21.89
N GLU A 638 0.30 19.15 21.72
CA GLU A 638 -0.22 18.26 20.68
C GLU A 638 0.35 18.58 19.28
N GLN A 639 0.40 19.86 18.90
CA GLN A 639 0.96 20.25 17.59
C GLN A 639 2.47 20.03 17.50
N TYR A 640 3.20 20.13 18.61
CA TYR A 640 4.61 19.78 18.65
C TYR A 640 4.82 18.27 18.49
N GLU A 641 4.02 17.44 19.18
CA GLU A 641 4.05 15.98 19.02
C GLU A 641 3.73 15.57 17.59
N ARG A 642 2.74 16.24 16.96
CA ARG A 642 2.42 16.08 15.54
C ARG A 642 3.63 16.40 14.67
N MET A 643 4.24 17.56 14.89
CA MET A 643 5.42 18.04 14.17
C MET A 643 6.59 17.05 14.20
N ILE A 644 7.02 16.58 15.39
CA ILE A 644 8.18 15.68 15.51
C ILE A 644 7.90 14.24 15.06
N SER A 645 6.63 13.85 14.98
CA SER A 645 6.22 12.52 14.51
C SER A 645 6.00 12.47 13.00
N GLY A 646 6.26 13.58 12.29
CA GLY A 646 6.03 13.70 10.84
C GLY A 646 4.56 13.84 10.45
N MET A 647 3.68 14.14 11.40
CA MET A 647 2.28 14.46 11.10
C MET A 647 2.15 15.88 10.58
N LEU A 648 1.08 16.13 9.81
CA LEU A 648 0.66 17.49 9.50
C LEU A 648 0.41 18.28 10.80
N TYR A 649 0.98 19.47 10.94
CA TYR A 649 0.82 20.31 12.13
C TYR A 649 0.53 21.77 11.77
N ASP A 650 -0.16 22.48 12.65
CA ASP A 650 -0.32 23.94 12.56
C ASP A 650 0.87 24.62 13.22
N SER A 651 1.76 25.16 12.39
CA SER A 651 2.97 25.81 12.86
C SER A 651 2.70 27.14 13.57
N LEU A 652 1.51 27.74 13.42
CA LEU A 652 1.17 29.07 13.97
C LEU A 652 0.65 29.04 15.40
N VAL A 653 0.42 27.86 15.99
CA VAL A 653 -0.07 27.80 17.37
C VAL A 653 0.84 28.56 18.34
N PRO A 654 0.28 29.25 19.36
CA PRO A 654 1.06 30.15 20.20
C PRO A 654 2.32 29.54 20.81
N LYS A 655 2.28 28.26 21.20
CA LYS A 655 3.43 27.58 21.82
C LYS A 655 4.59 27.39 20.84
N LEU A 656 4.31 26.99 19.60
CA LEU A 656 5.33 26.84 18.54
C LEU A 656 5.83 28.20 18.05
N THR A 657 4.93 29.17 17.89
CA THR A 657 5.30 30.54 17.53
C THR A 657 6.23 31.18 18.56
N ASN A 658 5.91 31.04 19.86
CA ASN A 658 6.76 31.54 20.94
C ASN A 658 8.11 30.83 20.99
N ALA A 659 8.15 29.52 20.71
CA ALA A 659 9.40 28.77 20.63
C ALA A 659 10.32 29.29 19.51
N ARG A 660 9.79 29.52 18.30
CA ARG A 660 10.57 30.12 17.20
C ARG A 660 11.05 31.54 17.52
N LEU A 661 10.24 32.34 18.23
CA LEU A 661 10.66 33.67 18.68
C LEU A 661 11.79 33.58 19.71
N ALA A 662 11.73 32.64 20.65
CA ALA A 662 12.79 32.39 21.61
C ALA A 662 14.09 31.95 20.91
N ALA A 663 13.99 31.05 19.93
CA ALA A 663 15.10 30.61 19.09
C ALA A 663 15.76 31.80 18.37
N ARG A 664 14.95 32.64 17.69
CA ARG A 664 15.43 33.84 16.99
C ARG A 664 16.16 34.81 17.91
N LYS A 665 15.66 35.00 19.14
CA LYS A 665 16.34 35.82 20.15
C LYS A 665 17.70 35.22 20.53
N ALA A 666 17.74 33.94 20.89
CA ALA A 666 18.97 33.25 21.28
C ALA A 666 20.01 33.23 20.15
N MET A 667 19.58 33.00 18.91
CA MET A 667 20.44 33.08 17.72
C MET A 667 21.00 34.47 17.51
N ASN A 668 20.20 35.52 17.66
CA ASN A 668 20.68 36.88 17.52
C ASN A 668 21.77 37.19 18.57
N GLU A 669 21.54 36.79 19.81
CA GLU A 669 22.54 36.91 20.88
C GLU A 669 23.81 36.14 20.53
N PHE A 670 23.71 34.86 20.12
CA PHE A 670 24.87 34.05 19.71
C PHE A 670 25.64 34.66 18.53
N ASN A 671 24.94 35.15 17.51
CA ASN A 671 25.55 35.65 16.27
C ASN A 671 26.19 37.03 16.42
N THR A 672 25.77 37.83 17.40
CA THR A 672 26.25 39.20 17.61
C THR A 672 27.17 39.33 18.83
N TRP A 673 27.19 38.33 19.71
CA TRP A 673 28.04 38.34 20.88
C TRP A 673 29.52 38.21 20.48
N PHE A 674 30.34 39.10 21.03
CA PHE A 674 31.79 39.07 20.92
C PHE A 674 32.39 39.60 22.23
N PRO A 675 33.43 38.95 22.80
CA PRO A 675 34.02 39.42 24.04
C PRO A 675 34.92 40.65 23.82
N GLU A 676 35.13 41.42 24.88
CA GLU A 676 36.04 42.57 24.93
C GLU A 676 37.08 42.38 26.06
N GLY A 677 38.22 43.06 25.97
CA GLY A 677 39.24 43.05 27.04
C GLY A 677 39.93 41.69 27.23
N ASP A 678 40.16 41.30 28.49
CA ASP A 678 40.89 40.08 28.86
C ASP A 678 40.16 38.77 28.48
N ASP A 679 38.87 38.85 28.17
CA ASP A 679 38.06 37.72 27.67
C ASP A 679 38.25 37.44 26.17
N LEU A 680 39.02 38.28 25.46
CA LEU A 680 39.35 38.10 24.04
C LEU A 680 40.44 37.02 23.84
N ASN A 681 40.11 35.77 24.18
CA ASN A 681 40.93 34.60 23.89
C ASN A 681 40.06 33.43 23.43
N ILE A 682 40.64 32.51 22.65
CA ILE A 682 39.90 31.41 22.00
C ILE A 682 39.23 30.50 23.03
N GLU A 683 39.87 30.25 24.17
CA GLU A 683 39.34 29.36 25.21
C GLU A 683 38.06 29.92 25.83
N ASN A 684 38.06 31.20 26.24
CA ASN A 684 36.90 31.87 26.79
C ASN A 684 35.78 32.02 25.75
N ILE A 685 36.12 32.33 24.48
CA ILE A 685 35.15 32.40 23.38
C ILE A 685 34.45 31.06 23.18
N THR A 686 35.22 29.98 23.06
CA THR A 686 34.70 28.62 22.83
C THR A 686 33.80 28.20 23.99
N LYS A 687 34.27 28.36 25.23
CA LYS A 687 33.49 28.01 26.43
C LYS A 687 32.18 28.79 26.49
N ARG A 688 32.24 30.11 26.30
CA ARG A 688 31.03 30.95 26.36
C ARG A 688 30.04 30.62 25.24
N ARG A 689 30.53 30.35 24.03
CA ARG A 689 29.68 29.92 22.91
C ARG A 689 29.05 28.55 23.17
N ALA A 690 29.79 27.61 23.75
CA ALA A 690 29.24 26.31 24.15
C ALA A 690 28.12 26.46 25.20
N GLU A 691 28.30 27.33 26.21
CA GLU A 691 27.26 27.65 27.19
C GLU A 691 26.00 28.25 26.53
N MET A 692 26.18 29.16 25.57
CA MET A 692 25.06 29.75 24.82
C MET A 692 24.33 28.69 23.99
N LEU A 693 25.06 27.83 23.28
CA LEU A 693 24.45 26.73 22.52
C LEU A 693 23.66 25.79 23.43
N LYS A 694 24.21 25.43 24.60
CA LYS A 694 23.54 24.62 25.62
C LYS A 694 22.25 25.25 26.16
N SER A 695 22.11 26.58 26.11
CA SER A 695 20.91 27.24 26.64
C SER A 695 19.70 27.13 25.71
N PHE A 696 19.88 26.81 24.42
CA PHE A 696 18.76 26.77 23.46
C PHE A 696 18.74 25.55 22.51
N LEU A 697 19.83 24.77 22.42
CA LEU A 697 19.82 23.48 21.72
C LEU A 697 19.31 22.35 22.63
N GLY A 698 18.74 21.31 22.03
CA GLY A 698 18.15 20.18 22.76
C GLY A 698 19.17 19.35 23.54
N ARG A 699 20.34 19.09 22.92
CA ARG A 699 21.45 18.39 23.56
C ARG A 699 22.79 18.80 22.93
N VAL A 700 23.79 18.97 23.77
CA VAL A 700 25.18 19.24 23.39
C VAL A 700 26.09 18.27 24.16
N GLY A 701 26.88 17.49 23.44
CA GLY A 701 27.62 16.34 23.98
C GLY A 701 28.78 16.70 24.91
N ASP A 702 29.47 17.81 24.67
CA ASP A 702 30.58 18.32 25.49
C ASP A 702 30.79 19.84 25.31
N ASP A 703 31.86 20.38 25.90
CA ASP A 703 32.28 21.78 25.75
C ASP A 703 33.21 22.00 24.54
N GLU A 704 33.57 20.94 23.80
CA GLU A 704 34.43 21.02 22.61
C GLU A 704 33.61 21.31 21.33
N ILE A 705 32.35 21.72 21.48
CA ILE A 705 31.50 22.17 20.39
C ILE A 705 31.91 23.57 19.90
N PHE A 706 31.98 23.74 18.58
CA PHE A 706 32.21 25.06 17.99
C PHE A 706 31.41 25.27 16.71
N ILE A 707 30.61 26.32 16.68
CA ILE A 707 29.84 26.75 15.50
C ILE A 707 30.23 28.20 15.17
N GLU A 708 30.68 28.43 13.95
CA GLU A 708 31.01 29.76 13.48
C GLU A 708 29.74 30.58 13.18
N PRO A 709 29.58 31.80 13.73
CA PRO A 709 28.46 32.67 13.41
C PRO A 709 28.59 33.25 11.99
N PRO A 710 27.49 33.40 11.21
CA PRO A 710 26.12 33.25 11.66
C PRO A 710 25.63 31.80 11.66
N PHE A 711 24.95 31.41 12.73
CA PHE A 711 24.21 30.16 12.87
C PHE A 711 22.70 30.43 12.82
N ARG A 712 21.95 29.58 12.11
CA ARG A 712 20.49 29.65 12.02
C ARG A 712 19.85 28.32 12.38
N VAL A 713 18.82 28.37 13.21
CA VAL A 713 17.96 27.27 13.63
C VAL A 713 16.50 27.75 13.68
N ASP A 714 15.52 26.87 13.49
CA ASP A 714 14.11 27.28 13.53
C ASP A 714 13.56 27.28 14.97
N TYR A 715 13.72 26.16 15.68
CA TYR A 715 13.31 25.99 17.07
C TYR A 715 14.52 25.93 18.02
N GLY A 716 15.53 25.10 17.75
CA GLY A 716 16.70 24.85 18.61
C GLY A 716 16.62 23.53 19.40
N PRO A 717 15.60 23.32 20.23
CA PRO A 717 15.42 22.13 21.06
C PRO A 717 15.42 20.79 20.33
N ASN A 718 15.17 20.75 19.02
CA ASN A 718 15.09 19.49 18.28
C ASN A 718 16.44 19.02 17.73
N MET A 719 17.49 19.83 17.91
CA MET A 719 18.85 19.52 17.50
C MET A 719 19.65 18.91 18.67
N SER A 720 20.19 17.72 18.43
CA SER A 720 21.13 17.03 19.32
C SER A 720 22.49 16.92 18.63
N VAL A 721 23.54 17.36 19.32
CA VAL A 721 24.92 17.31 18.83
C VAL A 721 25.78 16.48 19.78
N GLY A 722 26.58 15.59 19.21
CA GLY A 722 27.58 14.79 19.92
C GLY A 722 28.78 15.58 20.41
N LYS A 723 29.85 14.86 20.74
CA LYS A 723 31.13 15.38 21.24
C LYS A 723 32.02 15.89 20.12
N LYS A 724 32.88 16.88 20.39
CA LYS A 724 33.89 17.39 19.44
C LYS A 724 33.34 17.80 18.08
N PHE A 725 32.20 18.49 18.08
CA PHE A 725 31.52 18.94 16.87
C PHE A 725 32.06 20.28 16.36
N TYR A 726 32.28 20.39 15.05
CA TYR A 726 32.64 21.64 14.40
C TYR A 726 31.72 21.96 13.24
N ALA A 727 31.22 23.20 13.18
CA ALA A 727 30.53 23.74 12.02
C ALA A 727 31.09 25.11 11.61
N ASN A 728 31.37 25.25 10.32
CA ASN A 728 31.87 26.48 9.72
C ASN A 728 30.72 27.48 9.45
N PHE A 729 31.05 28.65 8.92
CA PHE A 729 30.16 29.79 8.76
C PHE A 729 28.84 29.44 8.06
N ASN A 730 27.76 30.08 8.50
CA ASN A 730 26.48 30.07 7.79
C ASN A 730 25.77 28.71 7.78
N LEU A 731 25.91 27.92 8.85
CA LEU A 731 25.09 26.73 9.06
C LEU A 731 23.62 27.13 9.27
N THR A 732 22.71 26.50 8.52
CA THR A 732 21.26 26.65 8.69
C THR A 732 20.63 25.28 8.95
N VAL A 733 19.88 25.17 10.05
CA VAL A 733 19.18 23.94 10.45
C VAL A 733 17.70 24.24 10.64
N LEU A 734 16.84 23.75 9.76
CA LEU A 734 15.39 23.80 9.96
C LEU A 734 15.00 22.54 10.73
N ASP A 735 14.90 22.64 12.05
CA ASP A 735 14.70 21.53 12.99
C ASP A 735 13.22 21.35 13.36
N SER A 736 12.31 21.35 12.39
CA SER A 736 10.90 20.97 12.62
C SER A 736 10.71 19.47 12.89
N ALA A 737 11.78 18.69 12.94
CA ALA A 737 11.84 17.32 13.43
C ALA A 737 13.23 17.09 14.05
N ILE A 738 13.46 15.92 14.63
CA ILE A 738 14.70 15.63 15.33
C ILE A 738 15.89 15.62 14.36
N VAL A 739 16.91 16.42 14.68
CA VAL A 739 18.21 16.42 13.99
C VAL A 739 19.24 15.86 14.95
N THR A 740 19.76 14.67 14.64
CA THR A 740 20.82 14.03 15.43
C THR A 740 22.14 14.13 14.68
N ILE A 741 23.14 14.73 15.30
CA ILE A 741 24.52 14.78 14.80
C ILE A 741 25.41 14.04 15.81
N GLY A 742 26.14 13.05 15.32
CA GLY A 742 27.05 12.22 16.09
C GLY A 742 28.31 12.93 16.58
N ASP A 743 29.25 12.13 17.08
CA ASP A 743 30.53 12.60 17.61
C ASP A 743 31.54 12.89 16.48
N ARG A 744 32.42 13.88 16.69
CA ARG A 744 33.55 14.23 15.79
C ARG A 744 33.12 14.59 14.36
N VAL A 745 31.91 15.11 14.20
CA VAL A 745 31.39 15.56 12.91
C VAL A 745 31.93 16.96 12.56
N MET A 746 32.38 17.13 11.32
CA MET A 746 32.81 18.40 10.76
C MET A 746 31.89 18.86 9.63
N ILE A 747 31.39 20.10 9.72
CA ILE A 747 30.50 20.70 8.73
C ILE A 747 31.16 21.93 8.09
N GLY A 748 31.24 21.94 6.76
CA GLY A 748 31.74 23.05 5.96
C GLY A 748 30.79 24.24 5.90
N PRO A 749 31.20 25.35 5.27
CA PRO A 749 30.42 26.59 5.28
C PRO A 749 29.18 26.48 4.38
N ASN A 750 28.14 27.26 4.68
CA ASN A 750 26.89 27.35 3.90
C ASN A 750 26.14 26.02 3.76
N VAL A 751 26.21 25.16 4.77
CA VAL A 751 25.44 23.90 4.79
C VAL A 751 24.02 24.16 5.27
N MET A 752 23.05 23.54 4.60
CA MET A 752 21.64 23.55 4.97
C MET A 752 21.17 22.14 5.34
N ILE A 753 20.63 22.00 6.54
CA ILE A 753 19.98 20.79 7.04
C ILE A 753 18.50 21.13 7.19
N SER A 754 17.62 20.49 6.43
CA SER A 754 16.19 20.78 6.46
C SER A 754 15.38 19.54 6.77
N THR A 755 14.78 19.47 7.96
CA THR A 755 13.79 18.42 8.26
C THR A 755 12.40 18.79 7.75
N ALA A 756 12.10 20.07 7.57
CA ALA A 756 10.81 20.56 7.12
C ALA A 756 10.64 20.47 5.59
N THR A 757 9.41 20.19 5.16
CA THR A 757 8.96 20.31 3.77
C THR A 757 7.45 20.60 3.71
N HIS A 758 6.91 20.78 2.51
CA HIS A 758 5.49 20.99 2.28
C HIS A 758 4.98 20.03 1.21
N GLU A 759 3.68 19.76 1.23
CA GLU A 759 3.03 19.09 0.11
C GLU A 759 3.15 19.95 -1.16
N THR A 760 3.22 19.27 -2.31
CA THR A 760 3.29 19.93 -3.61
C THR A 760 1.97 20.59 -4.00
N GLU A 761 0.87 20.18 -3.38
CA GLU A 761 -0.47 20.72 -3.63
C GLU A 761 -0.65 22.14 -3.09
N VAL A 762 -1.36 22.96 -3.88
CA VAL A 762 -1.59 24.39 -3.56
C VAL A 762 -2.51 24.55 -2.35
N ALA A 763 -3.49 23.66 -2.18
CA ALA A 763 -4.47 23.72 -1.09
C ALA A 763 -3.80 23.59 0.29
N SER A 764 -2.85 22.66 0.42
CA SER A 764 -2.07 22.42 1.63
C SER A 764 -1.24 23.64 2.03
N ARG A 765 -0.54 24.26 1.05
CA ARG A 765 0.20 25.51 1.28
C ARG A 765 -0.69 26.68 1.71
N ARG A 766 -1.94 26.77 1.22
CA ARG A 766 -2.90 27.81 1.65
C ARG A 766 -3.44 27.58 3.06
N ALA A 767 -3.39 26.33 3.54
CA ALA A 767 -3.83 25.95 4.87
C ALA A 767 -2.70 26.00 5.92
N TYR A 768 -1.49 26.45 5.54
CA TYR A 768 -0.31 26.49 6.41
C TYR A 768 0.06 25.11 6.99
N ILE A 769 -0.21 24.07 6.23
CA ILE A 769 0.07 22.69 6.60
C ILE A 769 1.53 22.36 6.23
N GLU A 770 2.24 21.79 7.20
CA GLU A 770 3.66 21.43 7.10
C GLU A 770 3.87 20.03 7.68
N TYR A 771 4.89 19.32 7.20
CA TYR A 771 5.38 18.09 7.81
C TYR A 771 6.90 18.05 7.78
N ALA A 772 7.49 17.22 8.63
CA ALA A 772 8.93 17.14 8.79
C ALA A 772 9.39 15.70 9.08
N TYR A 773 10.56 15.33 8.58
CA TYR A 773 11.16 14.03 8.84
C TYR A 773 12.54 14.16 9.48
N PRO A 774 12.89 13.29 10.45
CA PRO A 774 14.13 13.40 11.19
C PRO A 774 15.36 13.21 10.28
N ILE A 775 16.49 13.80 10.68
CA ILE A 775 17.78 13.63 10.00
C ILE A 775 18.79 13.09 11.00
N ASN A 776 19.53 12.06 10.59
CA ASN A 776 20.60 11.47 11.40
C ASN A 776 21.93 11.56 10.65
N ILE A 777 22.95 12.14 11.30
CA ILE A 777 24.33 12.17 10.83
C ILE A 777 25.16 11.40 11.84
N GLY A 778 25.74 10.27 11.42
CA GLY A 778 26.58 9.42 12.25
C GLY A 778 27.93 10.05 12.61
N ASP A 779 28.67 9.37 13.46
CA ASP A 779 29.97 9.81 13.95
C ASP A 779 31.00 9.98 12.81
N ASP A 780 32.04 10.78 13.04
CA ASP A 780 33.20 10.92 12.14
C ASP A 780 32.87 11.37 10.71
N CYS A 781 31.72 12.02 10.51
CA CYS A 781 31.31 12.51 9.19
C CYS A 781 31.98 13.85 8.84
N TRP A 782 32.32 14.01 7.55
CA TRP A 782 32.69 15.28 6.94
C TRP A 782 31.61 15.73 5.95
N ILE A 783 30.99 16.86 6.21
CA ILE A 783 29.99 17.48 5.32
C ILE A 783 30.62 18.66 4.59
N GLY A 784 30.83 18.54 3.28
CA GLY A 784 31.41 19.60 2.45
C GLY A 784 30.58 20.89 2.44
N GLY A 785 31.23 22.02 2.15
CA GLY A 785 30.54 23.32 2.09
C GLY A 785 29.45 23.38 1.00
N GLY A 786 28.37 24.11 1.26
CA GLY A 786 27.27 24.27 0.32
C GLY A 786 26.39 23.03 0.15
N VAL A 787 26.52 22.02 1.01
CA VAL A 787 25.67 20.82 0.96
C VAL A 787 24.26 21.13 1.47
N THR A 788 23.26 20.52 0.85
CA THR A 788 21.87 20.51 1.33
C THR A 788 21.45 19.09 1.68
N ILE A 789 20.98 18.87 2.90
CA ILE A 789 20.44 17.58 3.38
C ILE A 789 18.92 17.72 3.52
N LEU A 790 18.19 16.85 2.82
CA LEU A 790 16.73 16.84 2.77
C LEU A 790 16.10 15.99 3.90
N PRO A 791 14.78 16.14 4.15
CA PRO A 791 14.09 15.43 5.22
C PRO A 791 14.23 13.91 5.13
N GLY A 792 14.31 13.23 6.28
CA GLY A 792 14.25 11.77 6.38
C GLY A 792 15.57 11.05 6.10
N VAL A 793 16.65 11.79 5.88
CA VAL A 793 17.96 11.21 5.50
C VAL A 793 18.78 10.77 6.71
N THR A 794 19.32 9.57 6.62
CA THR A 794 20.40 9.05 7.47
C THR A 794 21.73 8.99 6.72
N ILE A 795 22.74 9.71 7.23
CA ILE A 795 24.13 9.61 6.80
C ILE A 795 24.85 8.74 7.82
N GLY A 796 25.31 7.56 7.40
CA GLY A 796 26.04 6.64 8.27
C GLY A 796 27.39 7.21 8.72
N GLU A 797 27.96 6.61 9.77
CA GLU A 797 29.27 7.00 10.33
C GLU A 797 30.40 7.02 9.28
N GLY A 798 31.41 7.86 9.49
CA GLY A 798 32.61 7.94 8.67
C GLY A 798 32.37 8.43 7.24
N CYS A 799 31.20 9.01 6.93
CA CYS A 799 30.88 9.45 5.57
C CYS A 799 31.53 10.80 5.22
N THR A 800 31.90 10.95 3.95
CA THR A 800 32.27 12.25 3.37
C THR A 800 31.25 12.65 2.31
N ILE A 801 30.59 13.79 2.51
CA ILE A 801 29.71 14.39 1.51
C ILE A 801 30.46 15.49 0.78
N GLY A 802 30.59 15.38 -0.55
CA GLY A 802 31.26 16.37 -1.36
C GLY A 802 30.55 17.72 -1.35
N ALA A 803 31.32 18.81 -1.43
CA ALA A 803 30.79 20.17 -1.47
C ALA A 803 29.75 20.37 -2.60
N GLY A 804 28.72 21.19 -2.33
CA GLY A 804 27.64 21.49 -3.27
C GLY A 804 26.67 20.34 -3.55
N SER A 805 26.72 19.24 -2.80
CA SER A 805 25.84 18.08 -3.02
C SER A 805 24.44 18.29 -2.42
N ILE A 806 23.43 17.66 -3.04
CA ILE A 806 22.07 17.58 -2.49
C ILE A 806 21.79 16.13 -2.07
N VAL A 807 21.74 15.88 -0.77
CA VAL A 807 21.50 14.55 -0.20
C VAL A 807 19.99 14.34 -0.06
N THR A 808 19.44 13.50 -0.95
CA THR A 808 17.99 13.24 -1.03
C THR A 808 17.61 11.84 -0.55
N ARG A 809 18.58 11.02 -0.14
CA ARG A 809 18.43 9.62 0.31
C ARG A 809 19.58 9.26 1.25
N ASP A 810 19.40 8.20 2.02
CA ASP A 810 20.39 7.68 2.95
C ASP A 810 21.74 7.39 2.29
N ILE A 811 22.80 7.67 3.03
CA ILE A 811 24.18 7.40 2.63
C ILE A 811 24.72 6.32 3.56
N PRO A 812 25.05 5.12 3.04
CA PRO A 812 25.58 4.03 3.86
C PRO A 812 26.88 4.44 4.55
N ALA A 813 27.14 3.92 5.75
CA ALA A 813 28.38 4.19 6.50
C ALA A 813 29.66 3.98 5.65
N TRP A 814 30.70 4.73 6.02
CA TRP A 814 32.03 4.68 5.43
C TRP A 814 32.00 4.94 3.92
N SER A 815 31.19 5.91 3.46
CA SER A 815 31.05 6.24 2.04
C SER A 815 31.49 7.65 1.72
N VAL A 816 31.98 7.86 0.50
CA VAL A 816 32.09 9.19 -0.10
C VAL A 816 30.96 9.35 -1.11
N ALA A 817 30.12 10.37 -0.92
CA ALA A 817 29.00 10.66 -1.80
C ALA A 817 29.08 12.09 -2.35
N VAL A 818 28.77 12.25 -3.64
CA VAL A 818 28.83 13.55 -4.33
C VAL A 818 27.66 13.71 -5.32
N GLY A 819 27.28 14.96 -5.59
CA GLY A 819 26.34 15.30 -6.67
C GLY A 819 24.96 15.78 -6.21
N SER A 820 24.09 16.04 -7.18
CA SER A 820 22.69 16.43 -6.97
C SER A 820 21.79 15.61 -7.91
N PRO A 821 21.15 14.52 -7.44
CA PRO A 821 21.23 13.98 -6.08
C PRO A 821 22.59 13.33 -5.78
N ALA A 822 22.98 13.33 -4.50
CA ALA A 822 24.24 12.74 -4.03
C ALA A 822 24.24 11.22 -4.26
N ARG A 823 25.31 10.70 -4.85
CA ARG A 823 25.53 9.27 -5.10
C ARG A 823 26.86 8.83 -4.51
N VAL A 824 26.89 7.62 -3.95
CA VAL A 824 28.12 7.01 -3.46
C VAL A 824 29.06 6.77 -4.64
N VAL A 825 30.28 7.32 -4.55
CA VAL A 825 31.33 7.17 -5.58
C VAL A 825 32.48 6.29 -5.12
N LYS A 826 32.68 6.13 -3.81
CA LYS A 826 33.61 5.16 -3.23
C LYS A 826 33.30 4.87 -1.77
N LYS A 827 33.88 3.80 -1.24
CA LYS A 827 33.96 3.52 0.19
C LYS A 827 35.27 4.02 0.77
N VAL A 828 35.26 4.40 2.04
CA VAL A 828 36.45 4.65 2.86
C VAL A 828 36.68 3.46 3.79
N GLN A 829 37.92 3.30 4.22
CA GLN A 829 38.28 2.24 5.16
C GLN A 829 37.70 2.57 6.53
N ALA A 830 36.98 1.61 7.12
CA ALA A 830 36.53 1.72 8.50
C ALA A 830 37.75 1.74 9.44
N LEU A 831 37.71 2.59 10.45
CA LEU A 831 38.68 2.53 11.53
C LEU A 831 38.31 1.35 12.44
N ASP A 832 39.32 0.57 12.84
CA ASP A 832 39.13 -0.39 13.93
C ASP A 832 38.69 0.40 15.17
N LYS A 833 37.62 -0.07 15.83
CA LYS A 833 37.19 0.56 17.09
C LYS A 833 38.37 0.55 18.06
N PRO A 834 38.65 1.64 18.79
CA PRO A 834 39.58 1.59 19.90
C PRO A 834 39.18 0.44 20.81
N GLU A 835 40.13 -0.44 21.14
CA GLU A 835 39.94 -1.39 22.23
C GLU A 835 39.79 -0.57 23.52
N ASP A 836 38.56 -0.36 23.97
CA ASP A 836 38.23 0.09 25.33
C ASP A 836 37.82 -1.11 26.19
#